data_AF-A0A8B9W7S1-F1
#
_entry.id   AF-A0A8B9W7S1-F1
#
_cell.length_a   1.000
_cell.length_b   1.000
_cell.length_c   1.000
_cell.angle_alpha   90.00
_cell.angle_beta   90.00
_cell.angle_gamma   90.00
#
_symmetry.space_group_name_H-M   'P 1'
#
loop_
_entity.id
_entity.type
_entity.pdbx_description
1 polymer ?
#
loop_
_entity_poly.entity_id
_entity_poly.type
_entity_poly.pdbx_seq_one_letter_code
_entity_poly.pdbx_strand_id
1 'polypeptide(L)'
;MVLDEPWAALSGVSGAALACCFVAAALALRWSSRRTARASAVRARRRQKAALDTMDKAAQRFRLQNPDLDSEALLALPLPQLVQKLHSGDLYPEAVLFTYIGKAWEVNKGTNCVTTYLADCETQLCKVPRQGLLYGVPVSLKECFSYKGQDSTLGLSLNQGVPAEGDCVVVQVLKLQGALPFVHTNVPQSMFSFDCSNPLFGPTMNPWNSSKSPGGSSGGEGALIAAGGSPLGLGTDIGGSIRFPSAFCGICGLKPTGNRLSKSGLKGCVYGQVAVQLAVGPMARDVESLALCMQRCCVRTCSLGPHRAPLPFREEVYSSNRPLRIGYYESDGFTQPSPSMARAVKLTSRLLRDAGHQVIPFSVPRTEYAFFHLYIGSLLADGGASLLEKLKGDIVDPSMKNTVTSLRLPNSLKRFLAWIWKYFEPRASQSLERLCGVGTPKKLWEQHTAVEEYQQEFIAKWRSLDLDVLLSPALDPAFYVGYPAKVQASSFYLGLYNLLNFPAGVVPVTTVTPQDEKELAFYRGYYRDHVDKSFQEGLRLNSHVPGAVFWSQGTPFLAEVPSGPGSGIWTFSFPLLRTRGGERICGAFSGCAVHCFAMGRGTVSPVHEGGGDLGQEQDGTQVKRHSFSWRSFYIFIQVCSQCSFLLMNTRSALFLLLLEAHHKFSLLSLCVAAQYTDFPDYPSMGSRVMCSINILTGWLRDLWSRWGRRAVDFPWPSTSSCSPPVQSLRCYSRLQQRGEGPKLRAWRAGPNPGSATGLVCDARQVISPLWTSVLSSTH
;
A
#
# COMPACT_ATOMS: atom_id res chain seq x y z
N MET A 1 -20.88 -56.52 -18.61
CA MET A 1 -19.84 -57.04 -17.69
C MET A 1 -18.46 -56.76 -18.31
N VAL A 2 -18.13 -55.49 -18.57
CA VAL A 2 -16.90 -55.06 -19.30
C VAL A 2 -16.33 -53.74 -18.72
N LEU A 3 -16.88 -53.25 -17.60
CA LEU A 3 -16.41 -52.01 -16.93
C LEU A 3 -15.89 -52.26 -15.51
N ASP A 4 -16.09 -53.46 -14.98
CA ASP A 4 -15.69 -53.86 -13.63
C ASP A 4 -14.19 -54.23 -13.58
N GLU A 5 -13.69 -54.91 -14.62
CA GLU A 5 -12.27 -55.25 -14.86
C GLU A 5 -11.28 -54.08 -14.63
N PRO A 6 -11.38 -52.93 -15.34
CA PRO A 6 -10.43 -51.83 -15.16
C PRO A 6 -10.50 -51.18 -13.77
N TRP A 7 -11.64 -51.28 -13.09
CA TRP A 7 -11.83 -50.72 -11.75
C TRP A 7 -11.35 -51.66 -10.64
N ALA A 8 -11.45 -52.98 -10.84
CA ALA A 8 -10.74 -53.97 -10.03
C ALA A 8 -9.21 -53.82 -10.17
N ALA A 9 -8.70 -53.68 -11.39
CA ALA A 9 -7.27 -53.47 -11.64
C ALA A 9 -6.70 -52.19 -10.98
N LEU A 10 -7.50 -51.11 -10.92
CA LEU A 10 -7.12 -49.83 -10.31
C LEU A 10 -7.34 -49.76 -8.78
N SER A 11 -8.15 -50.65 -8.20
CA SER A 11 -8.34 -50.77 -6.74
C SER A 11 -7.44 -51.83 -6.09
N GLY A 12 -6.88 -52.76 -6.87
CA GLY A 12 -5.88 -53.72 -6.40
C GLY A 12 -4.49 -53.13 -6.16
N VAL A 13 -3.58 -53.97 -5.66
CA VAL A 13 -2.18 -53.61 -5.35
C VAL A 13 -1.46 -52.98 -6.55
N SER A 14 -1.74 -53.43 -7.77
CA SER A 14 -1.21 -52.87 -9.02
C SER A 14 -1.62 -51.42 -9.26
N GLY A 15 -2.88 -51.05 -8.97
CA GLY A 15 -3.36 -49.68 -9.05
C GLY A 15 -2.71 -48.77 -8.00
N ALA A 16 -2.55 -49.27 -6.77
CA ALA A 16 -1.83 -48.57 -5.72
C ALA A 16 -0.33 -48.36 -6.07
N ALA A 17 0.32 -49.37 -6.64
CA ALA A 17 1.71 -49.28 -7.12
C ALA A 17 1.86 -48.27 -8.25
N LEU A 18 0.95 -48.27 -9.25
CA LEU A 18 0.92 -47.26 -10.32
C LEU A 18 0.72 -45.84 -9.75
N ALA A 19 -0.21 -45.65 -8.82
CA ALA A 19 -0.43 -44.36 -8.16
C ALA A 19 0.83 -43.88 -7.42
N CYS A 20 1.51 -44.77 -6.68
CA CYS A 20 2.79 -44.49 -6.03
C CYS A 20 3.88 -44.12 -7.04
N CYS A 21 3.98 -44.81 -8.18
CA CYS A 21 4.93 -44.48 -9.25
C CYS A 21 4.63 -43.12 -9.90
N PHE A 22 3.36 -42.78 -10.16
CA PHE A 22 2.99 -41.46 -10.67
C PHE A 22 3.29 -40.34 -9.65
N VAL A 23 3.02 -40.57 -8.35
CA VAL A 23 3.37 -39.63 -7.29
C VAL A 23 4.89 -39.48 -7.16
N ALA A 24 5.66 -40.56 -7.21
CA ALA A 24 7.12 -40.53 -7.19
C ALA A 24 7.70 -39.79 -8.39
N ALA A 25 7.20 -40.05 -9.60
CA ALA A 25 7.60 -39.34 -10.81
C ALA A 25 7.25 -37.84 -10.76
N ALA A 26 6.05 -37.49 -10.30
CA ALA A 26 5.64 -36.10 -10.12
C ALA A 26 6.48 -35.37 -9.06
N LEU A 27 6.84 -36.05 -7.96
CA LEU A 27 7.75 -35.53 -6.94
C LEU A 27 9.18 -35.37 -7.49
N ALA A 28 9.69 -36.33 -8.28
CA ALA A 28 11.00 -36.27 -8.91
C ALA A 28 11.09 -35.11 -9.93
N LEU A 29 10.07 -34.95 -10.79
CA LEU A 29 9.97 -33.81 -11.73
C LEU A 29 9.87 -32.48 -10.98
N ARG A 30 9.07 -32.39 -9.92
CA ARG A 30 8.95 -31.20 -9.04
C ARG A 30 10.22 -30.94 -8.22
N TRP A 31 11.03 -31.96 -7.96
CA TRP A 31 12.32 -31.82 -7.31
C TRP A 31 13.38 -31.33 -8.28
N SER A 32 13.49 -31.96 -9.46
CA SER A 32 14.43 -31.61 -10.54
C SER A 32 14.22 -30.18 -11.05
N SER A 33 12.98 -29.81 -11.39
CA SER A 33 12.62 -28.45 -11.84
C SER A 33 12.95 -27.34 -10.83
N ARG A 34 13.13 -27.67 -9.54
CA ARG A 34 13.53 -26.75 -8.46
C ARG A 34 15.00 -26.87 -8.06
N ARG A 35 15.82 -27.67 -8.76
CA ARG A 35 17.26 -27.85 -8.47
C ARG A 35 18.02 -26.52 -8.57
N THR A 36 17.76 -25.73 -9.62
CA THR A 36 18.37 -24.41 -9.83
C THR A 36 17.98 -23.41 -8.74
N ALA A 37 16.70 -23.38 -8.34
CA ALA A 37 16.23 -22.51 -7.26
C ALA A 37 16.90 -22.83 -5.91
N ARG A 38 17.00 -24.12 -5.54
CA ARG A 38 17.73 -24.56 -4.33
C ARG A 38 19.22 -24.22 -4.38
N ALA A 39 19.88 -24.45 -5.52
CA ALA A 39 21.29 -24.10 -5.69
C ALA A 39 21.53 -22.59 -5.55
N SER A 40 20.60 -21.78 -6.07
CA SER A 40 20.65 -20.31 -5.96
C SER A 40 20.48 -19.85 -4.51
N ALA A 41 19.55 -20.44 -3.75
CA ALA A 41 19.42 -20.18 -2.32
C ALA A 41 20.68 -20.55 -1.52
N VAL A 42 21.32 -21.68 -1.83
CA VAL A 42 22.59 -22.07 -1.19
C VAL A 42 23.71 -21.08 -1.50
N ARG A 43 23.83 -20.59 -2.75
CA ARG A 43 24.82 -19.56 -3.13
C ARG A 43 24.53 -18.21 -2.46
N ALA A 44 23.27 -17.78 -2.41
CA ALA A 44 22.85 -16.55 -1.75
C ALA A 44 23.21 -16.56 -0.25
N ARG A 45 22.88 -17.64 0.49
CA ARG A 45 23.21 -17.77 1.92
C ARG A 45 24.71 -17.84 2.18
N ARG A 46 25.50 -18.47 1.28
CA ARG A 46 26.97 -18.46 1.36
C ARG A 46 27.53 -17.04 1.17
N ARG A 47 27.01 -16.26 0.22
CA ARG A 47 27.36 -14.84 0.03
C ARG A 47 26.97 -13.98 1.23
N GLN A 48 25.73 -14.12 1.72
CA GLN A 48 25.23 -13.42 2.91
C GLN A 48 26.10 -13.70 4.14
N LYS A 49 26.43 -14.97 4.41
CA LYS A 49 27.33 -15.32 5.51
C LYS A 49 28.71 -14.68 5.33
N ALA A 50 29.34 -14.84 4.16
CA ALA A 50 30.65 -14.26 3.91
C ALA A 50 30.66 -12.72 4.08
N ALA A 51 29.59 -12.04 3.68
CA ALA A 51 29.43 -10.60 3.90
C ALA A 51 29.34 -10.23 5.40
N LEU A 52 28.55 -10.99 6.18
CA LEU A 52 28.44 -10.81 7.63
C LEU A 52 29.74 -11.14 8.37
N ASP A 53 30.45 -12.19 7.95
CA ASP A 53 31.78 -12.56 8.46
C ASP A 53 32.85 -11.50 8.12
N THR A 54 32.62 -10.65 7.10
CA THR A 54 33.46 -9.49 6.77
C THR A 54 33.10 -8.27 7.60
N MET A 55 31.80 -7.96 7.76
CA MET A 55 31.33 -6.86 8.63
C MET A 55 31.84 -7.01 10.07
N ASP A 56 31.79 -8.23 10.61
CA ASP A 56 32.27 -8.55 11.96
C ASP A 56 33.76 -8.21 12.11
N LYS A 57 34.60 -8.69 11.18
CA LYS A 57 36.05 -8.43 11.19
C LYS A 57 36.39 -6.95 11.06
N ALA A 58 35.65 -6.22 10.24
CA ALA A 58 35.83 -4.77 10.08
C ALA A 58 35.49 -4.03 11.39
N ALA A 59 34.34 -4.33 11.99
CA ALA A 59 33.92 -3.73 13.27
C ALA A 59 34.84 -4.12 14.44
N GLN A 60 35.25 -5.40 14.55
CA GLN A 60 36.20 -5.87 15.56
C GLN A 60 37.55 -5.18 15.43
N ARG A 61 38.10 -5.10 14.21
CA ARG A 61 39.35 -4.38 13.93
C ARG A 61 39.26 -2.92 14.39
N PHE A 62 38.20 -2.22 14.01
CA PHE A 62 38.02 -0.83 14.39
C PHE A 62 37.89 -0.65 15.92
N ARG A 63 37.11 -1.50 16.59
CA ARG A 63 36.96 -1.49 18.06
C ARG A 63 38.28 -1.72 18.79
N LEU A 64 39.12 -2.65 18.33
CA LEU A 64 40.46 -2.91 18.88
C LEU A 64 41.43 -1.73 18.68
N GLN A 65 41.22 -0.91 17.65
CA GLN A 65 42.02 0.29 17.38
C GLN A 65 41.50 1.55 18.10
N ASN A 66 40.25 1.54 18.59
CA ASN A 66 39.56 2.69 19.19
C ASN A 66 38.78 2.27 20.45
N PRO A 67 39.44 1.74 21.50
CA PRO A 67 38.76 1.16 22.66
C PRO A 67 37.98 2.21 23.48
N ASP A 68 38.41 3.46 23.47
CA ASP A 68 37.83 4.56 24.27
C ASP A 68 36.60 5.22 23.60
N LEU A 69 36.16 4.75 22.43
CA LEU A 69 35.02 5.33 21.71
C LEU A 69 33.69 4.88 22.31
N ASP A 70 32.97 5.80 22.95
CA ASP A 70 31.57 5.59 23.38
C ASP A 70 30.65 5.37 22.16
N SER A 71 30.46 4.09 21.86
CA SER A 71 29.68 3.61 20.73
C SER A 71 28.17 3.80 20.95
N GLU A 72 27.67 3.69 22.18
CA GLU A 72 26.22 3.83 22.44
C GLU A 72 25.80 5.31 22.44
N ALA A 73 26.62 6.22 22.97
CA ALA A 73 26.38 7.66 22.83
C ALA A 73 26.38 8.11 21.35
N LEU A 74 27.29 7.56 20.53
CA LEU A 74 27.32 7.81 19.09
C LEU A 74 26.03 7.30 18.41
N LEU A 75 25.63 6.06 18.68
CA LEU A 75 24.43 5.44 18.09
C LEU A 75 23.13 6.13 18.51
N ALA A 76 23.08 6.69 19.72
CA ALA A 76 21.93 7.41 20.27
C ALA A 76 21.69 8.79 19.64
N LEU A 77 22.66 9.36 18.91
CA LEU A 77 22.50 10.68 18.28
C LEU A 77 21.34 10.70 17.26
N PRO A 78 20.47 11.72 17.27
CA PRO A 78 19.62 12.06 16.14
C PRO A 78 20.48 12.41 14.92
N LEU A 79 20.05 12.03 13.71
CA LEU A 79 20.84 12.25 12.49
C LEU A 79 21.27 13.72 12.26
N PRO A 80 20.45 14.76 12.54
CA PRO A 80 20.89 16.13 12.41
C PRO A 80 22.09 16.48 13.31
N GLN A 81 22.16 15.93 14.52
CA GLN A 81 23.28 16.12 15.45
C GLN A 81 24.52 15.32 15.04
N LEU A 82 24.31 14.09 14.54
CA LEU A 82 25.37 13.26 13.97
C LEU A 82 26.06 13.96 12.78
N VAL A 83 25.25 14.52 11.86
CA VAL A 83 25.73 15.31 10.71
C VAL A 83 26.44 16.59 11.15
N GLN A 84 25.92 17.30 12.17
CA GLN A 84 26.58 18.47 12.73
C GLN A 84 27.98 18.13 13.27
N LYS A 85 28.11 17.03 14.03
CA LYS A 85 29.38 16.55 14.59
C LYS A 85 30.37 16.05 13.54
N LEU A 86 29.89 15.45 12.45
CA LEU A 86 30.70 15.06 11.30
C LEU A 86 31.25 16.27 10.54
N HIS A 87 30.48 17.36 10.43
CA HIS A 87 30.95 18.60 9.80
C HIS A 87 31.89 19.42 10.67
N SER A 88 31.67 19.50 11.99
CA SER A 88 32.59 20.19 12.92
C SER A 88 33.93 19.46 13.08
N GLY A 89 33.90 18.12 13.03
CA GLY A 89 35.07 17.28 13.30
C GLY A 89 35.07 16.64 14.69
N ASP A 90 34.03 16.86 15.50
CA ASP A 90 33.80 16.16 16.78
C ASP A 90 33.72 14.64 16.60
N LEU A 91 33.25 14.19 15.42
CA LEU A 91 33.19 12.79 15.01
C LEU A 91 33.78 12.63 13.62
N TYR A 92 34.49 11.52 13.41
CA TYR A 92 35.08 11.16 12.13
C TYR A 92 34.18 10.19 11.36
N PRO A 93 34.07 10.29 10.01
CA PRO A 93 33.29 9.35 9.21
C PRO A 93 33.63 7.88 9.45
N GLU A 94 34.89 7.58 9.77
CA GLU A 94 35.38 6.22 10.05
C GLU A 94 34.76 5.64 11.33
N ALA A 95 34.76 6.43 12.41
CA ALA A 95 34.15 6.06 13.68
C ALA A 95 32.63 5.88 13.58
N VAL A 96 31.96 6.73 12.79
CA VAL A 96 30.52 6.59 12.56
C VAL A 96 30.21 5.37 11.70
N LEU A 97 30.96 5.14 10.61
CA LEU A 97 30.76 4.00 9.72
C LEU A 97 30.97 2.66 10.45
N PHE A 98 32.10 2.45 11.11
CA PHE A 98 32.39 1.15 11.72
C PHE A 98 31.55 0.86 12.98
N THR A 99 31.16 1.89 13.75
CA THR A 99 30.19 1.71 14.85
C THR A 99 28.82 1.29 14.34
N TYR A 100 28.31 1.90 13.25
CA TYR A 100 27.05 1.45 12.64
C TYR A 100 27.16 0.08 11.95
N ILE A 101 28.29 -0.28 11.32
CA ILE A 101 28.55 -1.64 10.80
C ILE A 101 28.49 -2.68 11.92
N GLY A 102 29.13 -2.40 13.06
CA GLY A 102 29.10 -3.28 14.24
C GLY A 102 27.68 -3.48 14.77
N LYS A 103 26.93 -2.39 14.97
CA LYS A 103 25.53 -2.46 15.43
C LYS A 103 24.63 -3.18 14.42
N ALA A 104 24.80 -2.94 13.12
CA ALA A 104 24.07 -3.62 12.05
C ALA A 104 24.31 -5.14 12.06
N TRP A 105 25.55 -5.58 12.24
CA TRP A 105 25.89 -6.99 12.36
C TRP A 105 25.29 -7.63 13.63
N GLU A 106 25.34 -6.93 14.76
CA GLU A 106 24.76 -7.38 16.02
C GLU A 106 23.24 -7.58 15.92
N VAL A 107 22.50 -6.56 15.47
CA VAL A 107 21.03 -6.64 15.37
C VAL A 107 20.55 -7.61 14.30
N ASN A 108 21.36 -7.83 13.25
CA ASN A 108 21.08 -8.83 12.23
C ASN A 108 21.02 -10.26 12.80
N LYS A 109 21.70 -10.57 13.91
CA LYS A 109 21.61 -11.90 14.57
C LYS A 109 20.19 -12.23 15.04
N GLY A 110 19.46 -11.23 15.53
CA GLY A 110 18.07 -11.38 15.99
C GLY A 110 17.01 -11.15 14.92
N THR A 111 17.35 -10.44 13.83
CA THR A 111 16.38 -9.94 12.84
C THR A 111 16.54 -10.53 11.44
N ASN A 112 17.72 -11.00 11.02
CA ASN A 112 18.03 -11.39 9.63
C ASN A 112 17.58 -10.31 8.61
N CYS A 113 18.01 -9.07 8.82
CA CYS A 113 17.63 -7.90 8.03
C CYS A 113 18.63 -7.54 6.92
N VAL A 114 19.89 -7.99 6.99
CA VAL A 114 20.98 -7.67 6.03
C VAL A 114 21.20 -8.83 5.05
N THR A 115 21.28 -8.53 3.74
CA THR A 115 21.49 -9.54 2.67
C THR A 115 22.91 -9.51 2.09
N THR A 116 23.55 -8.35 2.00
CA THR A 116 24.96 -8.20 1.61
C THR A 116 25.59 -6.92 2.18
N TYR A 117 26.90 -6.93 2.34
CA TYR A 117 27.74 -5.83 2.80
C TYR A 117 28.34 -5.11 1.58
N LEU A 118 28.22 -3.78 1.55
CA LEU A 118 28.67 -2.94 0.45
C LEU A 118 30.11 -2.47 0.73
N ALA A 119 31.04 -3.43 0.77
CA ALA A 119 32.40 -3.26 1.28
C ALA A 119 33.24 -2.15 0.61
N ASP A 120 32.85 -1.68 -0.57
CA ASP A 120 33.50 -0.51 -1.18
C ASP A 120 33.18 0.81 -0.45
N CYS A 121 32.25 0.83 0.52
CA CYS A 121 32.03 1.96 1.41
C CYS A 121 33.31 2.35 2.19
N GLU A 122 34.15 1.37 2.54
CA GLU A 122 35.49 1.60 3.13
C GLU A 122 36.39 2.37 2.16
N THR A 123 36.30 2.10 0.85
CA THR A 123 37.08 2.83 -0.19
C THR A 123 36.47 4.18 -0.57
N GLN A 124 35.16 4.36 -0.33
CA GLN A 124 34.47 5.64 -0.48
C GLN A 124 34.81 6.59 0.67
N LEU A 125 35.13 6.06 1.86
CA LEU A 125 35.54 6.81 3.05
C LEU A 125 36.70 7.79 2.74
N CYS A 126 37.68 7.35 1.95
CA CYS A 126 38.82 8.15 1.51
C CYS A 126 38.47 9.21 0.43
N LYS A 127 37.21 9.27 -0.02
CA LYS A 127 36.74 10.07 -1.17
C LYS A 127 35.44 10.84 -0.89
N VAL A 128 34.94 10.83 0.35
CA VAL A 128 33.65 11.44 0.71
C VAL A 128 33.71 12.97 0.53
N PRO A 129 32.84 13.59 -0.29
CA PRO A 129 32.79 15.04 -0.41
C PRO A 129 32.44 15.71 0.93
N ARG A 130 33.37 16.49 1.52
CA ARG A 130 33.17 17.13 2.84
C ARG A 130 32.11 18.23 2.84
N GLN A 131 31.84 18.81 1.68
CA GLN A 131 30.73 19.74 1.42
C GLN A 131 29.41 18.99 1.11
N GLY A 132 29.45 17.66 1.04
CA GLY A 132 28.28 16.81 0.88
C GLY A 132 27.42 16.86 2.13
N LEU A 133 26.12 17.04 1.95
CA LEU A 133 25.23 17.43 3.05
C LEU A 133 24.62 16.23 3.82
N LEU A 134 25.21 15.04 3.61
CA LEU A 134 25.11 13.82 4.39
C LEU A 134 26.53 13.26 4.65
N TYR A 135 27.55 14.13 4.74
CA TYR A 135 28.96 13.76 4.89
C TYR A 135 29.19 12.74 6.01
N GLY A 136 29.70 11.57 5.65
CA GLY A 136 30.05 10.50 6.59
C GLY A 136 28.87 9.70 7.15
N VAL A 137 27.64 9.97 6.70
CA VAL A 137 26.43 9.26 7.18
C VAL A 137 26.33 7.87 6.55
N PRO A 138 26.32 6.78 7.35
CA PRO A 138 26.02 5.44 6.86
C PRO A 138 24.55 5.34 6.44
N VAL A 139 24.28 4.79 5.27
CA VAL A 139 22.91 4.62 4.74
C VAL A 139 22.61 3.17 4.40
N SER A 140 21.47 2.66 4.86
CA SER A 140 20.95 1.35 4.45
C SER A 140 20.13 1.45 3.15
N LEU A 141 20.25 0.43 2.29
CA LEU A 141 19.53 0.36 1.03
C LEU A 141 18.69 -0.92 0.97
N LYS A 142 17.41 -0.80 0.62
CA LYS A 142 16.61 -1.97 0.22
C LYS A 142 17.25 -2.65 -1.00
N GLU A 143 17.28 -3.99 -1.04
CA GLU A 143 17.98 -4.78 -2.09
C GLU A 143 17.63 -4.40 -3.57
N CYS A 144 16.49 -3.74 -3.82
CA CYS A 144 16.09 -3.28 -5.15
C CYS A 144 16.78 -2.01 -5.66
N PHE A 145 17.51 -1.28 -4.82
CA PHE A 145 18.38 -0.19 -5.27
C PHE A 145 19.64 -0.82 -5.85
N SER A 146 19.77 -0.84 -7.18
CA SER A 146 20.94 -1.47 -7.79
C SER A 146 22.23 -0.72 -7.44
N TYR A 147 23.25 -1.51 -7.17
CA TYR A 147 24.53 -1.09 -6.61
C TYR A 147 25.64 -1.87 -7.31
N LYS A 148 26.70 -1.19 -7.74
CA LYS A 148 27.70 -1.76 -8.65
C LYS A 148 28.33 -3.04 -8.08
N GLY A 149 28.31 -4.11 -8.88
CA GLY A 149 28.89 -5.41 -8.52
C GLY A 149 28.06 -6.29 -7.58
N GLN A 150 26.88 -5.83 -7.12
CA GLN A 150 26.03 -6.56 -6.17
C GLN A 150 24.78 -7.12 -6.83
N ASP A 151 24.33 -8.30 -6.39
CA ASP A 151 23.04 -8.87 -6.81
C ASP A 151 21.87 -8.01 -6.25
N SER A 152 20.91 -7.64 -7.09
CA SER A 152 19.55 -7.24 -6.66
C SER A 152 18.59 -8.40 -6.93
N THR A 153 18.50 -9.36 -6.01
CA THR A 153 17.78 -10.62 -6.27
C THR A 153 16.26 -10.48 -6.27
N LEU A 154 15.72 -9.58 -5.45
CA LEU A 154 14.31 -9.50 -5.07
C LEU A 154 13.77 -10.80 -4.44
N GLY A 155 14.65 -11.62 -3.85
CA GLY A 155 14.31 -12.97 -3.39
C GLY A 155 13.94 -13.96 -4.51
N LEU A 156 14.26 -13.65 -5.77
CA LEU A 156 14.00 -14.48 -6.94
C LEU A 156 15.28 -15.17 -7.41
N SER A 157 15.23 -16.49 -7.60
CA SER A 157 16.40 -17.30 -7.98
C SER A 157 17.00 -16.91 -9.34
N LEU A 158 16.19 -16.40 -10.27
CA LEU A 158 16.63 -15.95 -11.60
C LEU A 158 17.56 -14.72 -11.58
N ASN A 159 17.55 -13.93 -10.51
CA ASN A 159 18.40 -12.76 -10.35
C ASN A 159 19.66 -13.04 -9.51
N GLN A 160 19.81 -14.26 -8.97
CA GLN A 160 20.94 -14.62 -8.11
C GLN A 160 22.17 -14.91 -8.97
N GLY A 161 23.24 -14.12 -8.78
CA GLY A 161 24.43 -14.16 -9.61
C GLY A 161 24.36 -13.22 -10.81
N VAL A 162 23.42 -12.26 -10.80
CA VAL A 162 23.26 -11.21 -11.82
C VAL A 162 23.55 -9.85 -11.15
N PRO A 163 24.84 -9.50 -10.95
CA PRO A 163 25.22 -8.25 -10.32
C PRO A 163 24.90 -7.05 -11.20
N ALA A 164 24.62 -5.89 -10.60
CA ALA A 164 24.39 -4.67 -11.35
C ALA A 164 25.68 -4.06 -11.90
N GLU A 165 25.64 -3.57 -13.14
CA GLU A 165 26.77 -2.96 -13.84
C GLU A 165 27.20 -1.60 -13.25
N GLY A 166 26.26 -0.91 -12.59
CA GLY A 166 26.46 0.39 -11.96
C GLY A 166 25.42 0.73 -10.90
N ASP A 167 25.69 1.79 -10.15
CA ASP A 167 24.80 2.32 -9.12
C ASP A 167 23.55 2.96 -9.73
N CYS A 168 22.38 2.73 -9.14
CA CYS A 168 21.16 3.46 -9.49
C CYS A 168 21.27 4.95 -9.15
N VAL A 169 20.51 5.80 -9.84
CA VAL A 169 20.71 7.28 -9.77
C VAL A 169 20.55 7.85 -8.36
N VAL A 170 19.74 7.24 -7.48
CA VAL A 170 19.61 7.69 -6.09
C VAL A 170 20.84 7.32 -5.26
N VAL A 171 21.46 6.15 -5.49
CA VAL A 171 22.73 5.77 -4.85
C VAL A 171 23.87 6.67 -5.33
N GLN A 172 23.92 7.02 -6.61
CA GLN A 172 24.86 8.01 -7.13
C GLN A 172 24.68 9.36 -6.41
N VAL A 173 23.44 9.86 -6.27
CA VAL A 173 23.14 11.10 -5.56
C VAL A 173 23.51 11.04 -4.07
N LEU A 174 23.32 9.89 -3.39
CA LEU A 174 23.76 9.70 -2.00
C LEU A 174 25.28 9.82 -1.86
N LYS A 175 26.05 9.05 -2.64
CA LYS A 175 27.53 9.10 -2.62
C LYS A 175 28.06 10.50 -2.95
N LEU A 176 27.43 11.16 -3.94
CA LEU A 176 27.71 12.55 -4.31
C LEU A 176 27.38 13.57 -3.21
N GLN A 177 26.44 13.26 -2.30
CA GLN A 177 26.11 14.05 -1.10
C GLN A 177 26.92 13.62 0.14
N GLY A 178 27.93 12.76 -0.02
CA GLY A 178 28.81 12.33 1.07
C GLY A 178 28.23 11.25 1.99
N ALA A 179 27.08 10.66 1.66
CA ALA A 179 26.59 9.48 2.36
C ALA A 179 27.39 8.23 1.96
N LEU A 180 27.43 7.25 2.86
CA LEU A 180 28.15 5.99 2.74
C LEU A 180 27.15 4.82 2.74
N PRO A 181 26.65 4.37 1.57
CA PRO A 181 25.74 3.23 1.54
C PRO A 181 26.51 1.94 1.87
N PHE A 182 26.13 1.25 2.96
CA PHE A 182 26.97 0.20 3.57
C PHE A 182 26.36 -1.21 3.58
N VAL A 183 25.03 -1.36 3.46
CA VAL A 183 24.35 -2.67 3.38
C VAL A 183 23.18 -2.67 2.41
N HIS A 184 22.92 -3.84 1.80
CA HIS A 184 21.59 -4.17 1.28
C HIS A 184 20.75 -4.84 2.37
N THR A 185 19.47 -4.47 2.46
CA THR A 185 18.52 -5.04 3.40
C THR A 185 17.44 -5.89 2.72
N ASN A 186 16.92 -6.86 3.46
CA ASN A 186 16.08 -7.95 2.96
C ASN A 186 14.67 -7.50 2.55
N VAL A 187 14.08 -8.26 1.62
CA VAL A 187 12.75 -8.02 1.03
C VAL A 187 11.95 -9.32 0.95
N PRO A 188 10.60 -9.27 0.96
CA PRO A 188 9.82 -10.43 0.56
C PRO A 188 10.04 -10.76 -0.92
N GLN A 189 9.84 -12.02 -1.28
CA GLN A 189 9.98 -12.49 -2.67
C GLN A 189 9.20 -11.60 -3.65
N SER A 190 9.81 -11.23 -4.78
CA SER A 190 9.29 -10.31 -5.81
C SER A 190 8.94 -8.88 -5.36
N MET A 191 9.12 -8.54 -4.08
CA MET A 191 8.61 -7.34 -3.40
C MET A 191 7.06 -7.19 -3.34
N PHE A 192 6.28 -8.15 -3.85
CA PHE A 192 4.81 -8.08 -3.88
C PHE A 192 4.16 -8.71 -2.63
N SER A 193 4.58 -8.24 -1.45
CA SER A 193 3.99 -8.56 -0.14
C SER A 193 4.35 -7.47 0.88
N PHE A 194 3.60 -7.40 1.99
CA PHE A 194 3.94 -6.61 3.18
C PHE A 194 4.33 -7.47 4.39
N ASP A 195 4.69 -8.73 4.14
CA ASP A 195 5.60 -9.49 5.01
C ASP A 195 7.06 -9.28 4.56
N CYS A 196 8.03 -9.97 5.18
CA CYS A 196 9.42 -9.97 4.73
C CYS A 196 10.06 -11.37 4.77
N SER A 197 9.75 -12.24 3.80
CA SER A 197 10.40 -13.54 3.62
C SER A 197 10.63 -13.89 2.15
N ASN A 198 11.75 -14.53 1.85
CA ASN A 198 12.04 -15.12 0.54
C ASN A 198 12.86 -16.42 0.63
N PRO A 199 12.88 -17.27 -0.42
CA PRO A 199 13.59 -18.54 -0.38
C PRO A 199 15.12 -18.43 -0.32
N LEU A 200 15.69 -17.28 -0.71
CA LEU A 200 17.15 -17.08 -0.75
C LEU A 200 17.67 -16.79 0.66
N PHE A 201 17.27 -15.67 1.27
CA PHE A 201 17.78 -15.19 2.56
C PHE A 201 16.92 -15.62 3.76
N GLY A 202 15.69 -16.10 3.52
CA GLY A 202 14.75 -16.47 4.59
C GLY A 202 13.90 -15.29 5.11
N PRO A 203 13.22 -15.47 6.25
CA PRO A 203 12.41 -14.42 6.88
C PRO A 203 13.28 -13.40 7.61
N THR A 204 12.83 -12.15 7.61
CA THR A 204 13.27 -11.09 8.54
C THR A 204 12.25 -10.97 9.66
N MET A 205 12.70 -10.79 10.88
CA MET A 205 11.87 -10.74 12.09
C MET A 205 11.78 -9.30 12.62
N ASN A 206 10.65 -8.96 13.27
CA ASN A 206 10.48 -7.66 13.90
C ASN A 206 11.36 -7.54 15.17
N PRO A 207 12.15 -6.45 15.33
CA PRO A 207 13.05 -6.30 16.48
C PRO A 207 12.32 -6.17 17.82
N TRP A 208 11.06 -5.72 17.84
CA TRP A 208 10.26 -5.62 19.07
C TRP A 208 9.67 -6.96 19.51
N ASN A 209 9.43 -7.89 18.57
CA ASN A 209 8.91 -9.23 18.87
C ASN A 209 9.19 -10.17 17.68
N SER A 210 10.05 -11.17 17.88
CA SER A 210 10.48 -12.08 16.81
C SER A 210 9.37 -12.92 16.17
N SER A 211 8.20 -13.07 16.82
CA SER A 211 7.05 -13.75 16.22
C SER A 211 6.27 -12.84 15.25
N LYS A 212 6.45 -11.52 15.34
CA LYS A 212 5.77 -10.52 14.52
C LYS A 212 6.58 -10.21 13.25
N SER A 213 5.86 -9.87 12.18
CA SER A 213 6.45 -9.42 10.92
C SER A 213 7.05 -8.01 11.09
N PRO A 214 8.22 -7.72 10.49
CA PRO A 214 8.76 -6.36 10.40
C PRO A 214 8.02 -5.50 9.37
N GLY A 215 6.96 -6.04 8.74
CA GLY A 215 6.28 -5.41 7.62
C GLY A 215 7.08 -5.56 6.32
N GLY A 216 6.60 -4.94 5.26
CA GLY A 216 7.28 -5.02 3.97
C GLY A 216 6.62 -4.17 2.89
N SER A 217 7.16 -4.13 1.67
CA SER A 217 8.33 -4.90 1.23
C SER A 217 9.70 -4.34 1.62
N SER A 218 9.79 -3.19 2.31
CA SER A 218 11.05 -2.66 2.87
C SER A 218 11.30 -3.16 4.31
N GLY A 219 11.07 -4.45 4.57
CA GLY A 219 11.09 -5.03 5.91
C GLY A 219 12.47 -5.06 6.57
N GLY A 220 13.52 -5.28 5.77
CA GLY A 220 14.91 -5.18 6.22
C GLY A 220 15.27 -3.78 6.73
N GLU A 221 14.91 -2.72 5.99
CA GLU A 221 15.07 -1.32 6.44
C GLU A 221 14.35 -1.07 7.76
N GLY A 222 13.08 -1.49 7.87
CA GLY A 222 12.27 -1.33 9.07
C GLY A 222 12.91 -1.96 10.30
N ALA A 223 13.35 -3.22 10.19
CA ALA A 223 14.01 -3.93 11.29
C ALA A 223 15.39 -3.33 11.66
N LEU A 224 16.19 -2.95 10.66
CA LEU A 224 17.56 -2.46 10.87
C LEU A 224 17.58 -1.08 11.55
N ILE A 225 16.75 -0.14 11.07
CA ILE A 225 16.72 1.24 11.59
C ILE A 225 16.11 1.27 13.00
N ALA A 226 15.05 0.49 13.24
CA ALA A 226 14.38 0.39 14.54
C ALA A 226 15.29 -0.20 15.63
N ALA A 227 16.13 -1.18 15.28
CA ALA A 227 17.12 -1.74 16.19
C ALA A 227 18.38 -0.84 16.35
N GLY A 228 18.40 0.35 15.74
CA GLY A 228 19.53 1.28 15.81
C GLY A 228 20.73 0.91 14.92
N GLY A 229 20.63 -0.11 14.07
CA GLY A 229 21.69 -0.55 13.16
C GLY A 229 21.86 0.33 11.91
N SER A 230 21.01 1.34 11.70
CA SER A 230 21.15 2.35 10.65
C SER A 230 20.51 3.67 11.09
N PRO A 231 21.10 4.85 10.79
CA PRO A 231 20.48 6.15 11.08
C PRO A 231 19.50 6.60 9.99
N LEU A 232 19.70 6.16 8.75
CA LEU A 232 18.92 6.55 7.57
C LEU A 232 18.89 5.41 6.56
N GLY A 233 17.71 5.11 6.02
CA GLY A 233 17.51 4.10 5.00
C GLY A 233 16.69 4.59 3.81
N LEU A 234 16.81 3.89 2.67
CA LEU A 234 15.96 4.10 1.50
C LEU A 234 15.09 2.88 1.19
N GLY A 235 13.78 3.12 1.14
CA GLY A 235 12.77 2.14 0.76
C GLY A 235 12.08 2.46 -0.57
N THR A 236 11.22 1.54 -0.99
CA THR A 236 10.36 1.71 -2.18
C THR A 236 8.92 1.32 -1.85
N ASP A 237 7.95 2.04 -2.41
CA ASP A 237 6.54 1.97 -2.05
C ASP A 237 5.62 2.12 -3.27
N ILE A 238 4.86 1.05 -3.57
CA ILE A 238 3.80 1.00 -4.60
C ILE A 238 2.43 0.65 -4.01
N GLY A 239 2.35 0.45 -2.68
CA GLY A 239 1.15 -0.01 -1.99
C GLY A 239 1.18 0.10 -0.47
N GLY A 240 2.12 0.87 0.08
CA GLY A 240 2.44 0.93 1.52
C GLY A 240 3.84 0.45 1.89
N SER A 241 4.66 0.00 0.94
CA SER A 241 5.91 -0.73 1.25
C SER A 241 7.05 0.05 1.94
N ILE A 242 6.95 1.37 2.11
CA ILE A 242 7.78 2.14 3.07
C ILE A 242 7.06 2.23 4.42
N ARG A 243 5.75 2.46 4.38
CA ARG A 243 4.92 2.84 5.52
C ARG A 243 4.48 1.66 6.41
N PHE A 244 4.26 0.46 5.88
CA PHE A 244 4.04 -0.76 6.69
C PHE A 244 5.25 -1.07 7.60
N PRO A 245 6.49 -1.19 7.08
CA PRO A 245 7.63 -1.47 7.96
C PRO A 245 7.96 -0.30 8.89
N SER A 246 7.69 0.95 8.49
CA SER A 246 7.76 2.09 9.42
C SER A 246 6.80 1.98 10.60
N ALA A 247 5.52 1.66 10.35
CA ALA A 247 4.53 1.47 11.42
C ALA A 247 4.85 0.25 12.30
N PHE A 248 5.11 -0.91 11.69
CA PHE A 248 5.33 -2.17 12.41
C PHE A 248 6.63 -2.18 13.24
N CYS A 249 7.66 -1.43 12.80
CA CYS A 249 8.94 -1.34 13.51
C CYS A 249 9.15 -0.02 14.27
N GLY A 250 8.18 0.89 14.34
CA GLY A 250 8.29 2.08 15.21
C GLY A 250 9.30 3.13 14.76
N ILE A 251 9.34 3.40 13.46
CA ILE A 251 10.19 4.43 12.86
C ILE A 251 9.37 5.35 11.95
N CYS A 252 9.92 6.50 11.59
CA CYS A 252 9.33 7.40 10.63
C CYS A 252 9.62 6.93 9.18
N GLY A 253 8.68 7.13 8.27
CA GLY A 253 8.90 6.84 6.84
C GLY A 253 8.03 7.70 5.93
N LEU A 254 8.59 8.11 4.78
CA LEU A 254 7.91 8.96 3.81
C LEU A 254 7.88 8.29 2.43
N LYS A 255 6.69 8.17 1.85
CA LYS A 255 6.45 7.95 0.43
C LYS A 255 6.16 9.29 -0.27
N PRO A 256 7.09 9.89 -1.02
CA PRO A 256 6.81 11.06 -1.86
C PRO A 256 5.80 10.78 -2.99
N THR A 257 5.49 11.81 -3.77
CA THR A 257 4.91 11.67 -5.11
C THR A 257 5.83 10.81 -5.98
N GLY A 258 5.28 9.87 -6.77
CA GLY A 258 6.04 8.79 -7.42
C GLY A 258 7.18 9.21 -8.35
N ASN A 259 7.14 10.44 -8.87
CA ASN A 259 8.18 11.00 -9.74
C ASN A 259 9.11 12.02 -9.06
N ARG A 260 8.99 12.25 -7.74
CA ARG A 260 9.83 13.22 -7.00
C ARG A 260 11.30 12.78 -6.91
N LEU A 261 11.56 11.49 -6.67
CA LEU A 261 12.91 10.91 -6.59
C LEU A 261 13.14 9.91 -7.73
N SER A 262 14.41 9.58 -8.00
CA SER A 262 14.76 8.83 -9.19
C SER A 262 14.40 7.35 -9.12
N LYS A 263 13.75 6.85 -10.17
CA LYS A 263 13.47 5.43 -10.40
C LYS A 263 14.47 4.75 -11.36
N SER A 264 15.41 5.52 -11.91
CA SER A 264 16.40 5.02 -12.87
C SER A 264 17.42 4.11 -12.18
N GLY A 265 17.60 2.91 -12.72
CA GLY A 265 18.44 1.85 -12.15
C GLY A 265 17.81 1.08 -10.98
N LEU A 266 16.51 1.20 -10.70
CA LEU A 266 15.87 0.33 -9.71
C LEU A 266 15.53 -1.04 -10.32
N LYS A 267 15.81 -2.11 -9.59
CA LYS A 267 15.41 -3.48 -9.95
C LYS A 267 13.94 -3.72 -9.62
N GLY A 268 13.10 -3.82 -10.65
CA GLY A 268 11.70 -4.25 -10.56
C GLY A 268 11.51 -5.74 -10.90
N CYS A 269 10.37 -6.30 -10.47
CA CYS A 269 9.88 -7.61 -10.93
C CYS A 269 9.05 -7.48 -12.21
N VAL A 270 8.19 -6.46 -12.27
CA VAL A 270 7.33 -6.08 -13.41
C VAL A 270 7.62 -4.62 -13.76
N TYR A 271 7.58 -4.29 -15.04
CA TYR A 271 7.86 -2.96 -15.59
C TYR A 271 6.68 -2.48 -16.46
N GLY A 272 6.60 -1.19 -16.79
CA GLY A 272 5.57 -0.62 -17.66
C GLY A 272 4.20 -0.36 -17.01
N GLN A 273 3.94 -0.84 -15.80
CA GLN A 273 2.74 -0.48 -15.02
C GLN A 273 2.85 0.98 -14.52
N VAL A 274 1.92 1.85 -14.93
CA VAL A 274 1.96 3.30 -14.67
C VAL A 274 0.77 3.88 -13.90
N ALA A 275 -0.35 3.17 -13.81
CA ALA A 275 -1.58 3.65 -13.17
C ALA A 275 -1.48 3.74 -11.64
N VAL A 276 -0.77 2.80 -10.99
CA VAL A 276 -0.45 2.87 -9.55
C VAL A 276 1.04 3.16 -9.41
N GLN A 277 1.38 4.37 -8.97
CA GLN A 277 2.74 4.88 -9.03
C GLN A 277 3.65 4.33 -7.92
N LEU A 278 4.75 3.70 -8.34
CA LEU A 278 5.91 3.43 -7.50
C LEU A 278 6.58 4.75 -7.09
N ALA A 279 6.96 4.85 -5.81
CA ALA A 279 7.78 5.91 -5.26
C ALA A 279 9.04 5.35 -4.56
N VAL A 280 10.07 6.20 -4.49
CA VAL A 280 11.28 6.05 -3.66
C VAL A 280 11.19 7.07 -2.52
N GLY A 281 11.57 6.69 -1.30
CA GLY A 281 11.59 7.62 -0.18
C GLY A 281 12.37 7.12 1.05
N PRO A 282 12.66 8.03 1.99
CA PRO A 282 13.46 7.72 3.17
C PRO A 282 12.66 7.03 4.29
N MET A 283 13.41 6.31 5.12
CA MET A 283 13.02 5.72 6.40
C MET A 283 14.08 6.11 7.43
N ALA A 284 13.67 6.53 8.64
CA ALA A 284 14.59 7.02 9.68
C ALA A 284 13.89 7.03 11.05
N ARG A 285 14.64 7.25 12.15
CA ARG A 285 14.07 7.28 13.51
C ARG A 285 13.11 8.47 13.72
N ASP A 286 13.42 9.62 13.15
CA ASP A 286 12.70 10.89 13.32
C ASP A 286 12.33 11.55 11.96
N VAL A 287 11.47 12.59 12.01
CA VAL A 287 10.93 13.26 10.80
C VAL A 287 11.95 14.22 10.19
N GLU A 288 12.77 14.86 11.03
CA GLU A 288 13.88 15.73 10.69
C GLU A 288 14.91 15.00 9.80
N SER A 289 15.20 13.73 10.08
CA SER A 289 16.02 12.84 9.25
C SER A 289 15.42 12.60 7.86
N LEU A 290 14.10 12.41 7.77
CA LEU A 290 13.40 12.27 6.49
C LEU A 290 13.47 13.57 5.69
N ALA A 291 13.26 14.71 6.35
CA ALA A 291 13.33 16.04 5.76
C ALA A 291 14.74 16.32 5.22
N LEU A 292 15.79 16.07 6.02
CA LEU A 292 17.19 16.20 5.62
C LEU A 292 17.50 15.35 4.37
N CYS A 293 17.13 14.06 4.38
CA CYS A 293 17.33 13.19 3.21
C CYS A 293 16.62 13.73 1.95
N MET A 294 15.35 14.13 2.07
CA MET A 294 14.59 14.72 0.97
C MET A 294 15.23 16.02 0.45
N GLN A 295 15.68 16.89 1.35
CA GLN A 295 16.33 18.16 1.04
C GLN A 295 17.56 17.96 0.14
N ARG A 296 18.37 16.93 0.41
CA ARG A 296 19.62 16.69 -0.34
C ARG A 296 19.40 15.87 -1.62
N CYS A 297 18.45 14.94 -1.62
CA CYS A 297 18.12 14.10 -2.78
C CYS A 297 17.36 14.83 -3.89
N CYS A 298 16.54 15.84 -3.56
CA CYS A 298 15.74 16.56 -4.55
C CYS A 298 16.53 17.51 -5.45
N VAL A 299 17.72 17.98 -5.03
CA VAL A 299 18.52 18.94 -5.82
C VAL A 299 19.25 18.25 -6.99
N ARG A 300 19.84 17.07 -6.75
CA ARG A 300 20.77 16.42 -7.70
C ARG A 300 20.16 15.24 -8.48
N THR A 301 18.95 14.77 -8.12
CA THR A 301 18.22 13.81 -8.98
C THR A 301 17.72 14.44 -10.29
N CYS A 302 17.69 15.77 -10.39
CA CYS A 302 17.26 16.52 -11.56
C CYS A 302 18.34 16.64 -12.65
N SER A 303 19.63 16.64 -12.28
CA SER A 303 20.76 16.72 -13.22
C SER A 303 21.22 15.36 -13.76
N LEU A 304 20.62 14.26 -13.29
CA LEU A 304 21.03 12.87 -13.60
C LEU A 304 19.88 12.01 -14.16
N GLY A 305 18.85 12.62 -14.75
CA GLY A 305 17.75 11.90 -15.39
C GLY A 305 16.83 12.79 -16.24
N PRO A 306 16.49 12.40 -17.48
CA PRO A 306 16.02 13.35 -18.52
C PRO A 306 14.58 13.87 -18.36
N HIS A 307 13.76 13.33 -17.45
CA HIS A 307 12.31 13.59 -17.40
C HIS A 307 11.81 13.87 -15.98
N ARG A 308 12.27 14.97 -15.37
CA ARG A 308 11.87 15.40 -14.02
C ARG A 308 11.68 16.90 -13.95
N ALA A 309 10.58 17.33 -13.34
CA ALA A 309 10.44 18.73 -12.92
C ALA A 309 11.53 19.01 -11.85
N PRO A 310 12.32 20.10 -11.98
CA PRO A 310 13.41 20.42 -11.06
C PRO A 310 12.88 21.00 -9.75
N LEU A 311 12.27 20.13 -8.95
CA LEU A 311 11.46 20.39 -7.75
C LEU A 311 12.26 20.57 -6.44
N PRO A 312 12.88 21.73 -6.08
CA PRO A 312 13.66 21.81 -4.85
C PRO A 312 12.81 21.53 -3.61
N PHE A 313 13.51 21.28 -2.51
CA PHE A 313 12.90 21.24 -1.19
C PHE A 313 12.62 22.68 -0.74
N ARG A 314 11.37 22.96 -0.36
CA ARG A 314 10.92 24.27 0.09
C ARG A 314 11.03 24.33 1.61
N GLU A 315 12.09 24.98 2.08
CA GLU A 315 12.45 25.09 3.50
C GLU A 315 11.43 25.93 4.28
N GLU A 316 10.91 26.97 3.63
CA GLU A 316 9.86 27.87 4.12
C GLU A 316 8.51 27.16 4.29
N VAL A 317 8.28 26.08 3.54
CA VAL A 317 7.12 25.19 3.69
C VAL A 317 7.35 24.18 4.83
N TYR A 318 8.55 23.59 4.91
CA TYR A 318 8.90 22.65 5.98
C TYR A 318 8.94 23.31 7.37
N SER A 319 9.46 24.53 7.46
CA SER A 319 9.59 25.28 8.71
C SER A 319 8.34 26.09 9.08
N SER A 320 7.25 25.97 8.31
CA SER A 320 6.02 26.74 8.55
C SER A 320 5.32 26.30 9.84
N ASN A 321 4.95 27.27 10.67
CA ASN A 321 4.24 27.07 11.94
C ASN A 321 2.77 27.54 11.90
N ARG A 322 2.21 27.76 10.70
CA ARG A 322 0.83 28.23 10.56
C ARG A 322 -0.18 27.18 11.06
N PRO A 323 -1.34 27.59 11.60
CA PRO A 323 -2.48 26.70 11.77
C PRO A 323 -2.82 25.99 10.45
N LEU A 324 -3.26 24.74 10.57
CA LEU A 324 -3.56 23.87 9.42
C LEU A 324 -5.02 23.44 9.44
N ARG A 325 -5.58 23.24 8.25
CA ARG A 325 -6.89 22.63 8.01
C ARG A 325 -6.69 21.15 7.72
N ILE A 326 -6.88 20.34 8.74
CA ILE A 326 -6.54 18.92 8.79
C ILE A 326 -7.80 18.10 8.59
N GLY A 327 -7.96 17.49 7.41
CA GLY A 327 -8.95 16.43 7.25
C GLY A 327 -8.59 15.24 8.13
N TYR A 328 -9.57 14.53 8.69
CA TYR A 328 -9.30 13.25 9.36
C TYR A 328 -10.40 12.21 9.13
N TYR A 329 -10.03 10.93 9.12
CA TYR A 329 -10.99 9.83 9.18
C TYR A 329 -10.51 8.70 10.08
N GLU A 330 -11.43 8.05 10.79
CA GLU A 330 -11.11 6.93 11.70
C GLU A 330 -11.12 5.56 11.01
N SER A 331 -11.86 5.44 9.90
CA SER A 331 -11.88 4.27 9.03
C SER A 331 -12.15 4.65 7.57
N ASP A 332 -11.63 3.85 6.65
CA ASP A 332 -11.92 3.93 5.22
C ASP A 332 -13.30 3.35 4.83
N GLY A 333 -13.99 2.71 5.78
CA GLY A 333 -15.27 2.02 5.58
C GLY A 333 -15.14 0.63 4.96
N PHE A 334 -13.92 0.13 4.74
CA PHE A 334 -13.63 -1.11 4.02
C PHE A 334 -12.89 -2.15 4.88
N THR A 335 -11.90 -1.72 5.67
CA THR A 335 -11.30 -2.52 6.74
C THR A 335 -11.58 -1.83 8.08
N GLN A 336 -12.14 -2.56 9.05
CA GLN A 336 -12.35 -2.01 10.39
C GLN A 336 -10.98 -1.72 11.03
N PRO A 337 -10.75 -0.54 11.64
CA PRO A 337 -9.53 -0.29 12.38
C PRO A 337 -9.44 -1.21 13.60
N SER A 338 -8.23 -1.57 14.00
CA SER A 338 -7.99 -2.10 15.35
C SER A 338 -8.36 -1.05 16.41
N PRO A 339 -8.68 -1.43 17.65
CA PRO A 339 -9.01 -0.45 18.71
C PRO A 339 -7.88 0.57 18.89
N SER A 340 -6.64 0.08 18.83
CA SER A 340 -5.45 0.91 18.87
C SER A 340 -5.38 1.85 17.66
N MET A 341 -5.55 1.39 16.40
CA MET A 341 -5.59 2.27 15.20
C MET A 341 -6.58 3.42 15.38
N ALA A 342 -7.79 3.13 15.87
CA ALA A 342 -8.81 4.14 16.13
C ALA A 342 -8.41 5.09 17.27
N ARG A 343 -7.78 4.58 18.34
CA ARG A 343 -7.26 5.38 19.46
C ARG A 343 -6.11 6.31 19.05
N ALA A 344 -5.17 5.85 18.21
CA ALA A 344 -4.06 6.65 17.71
C ALA A 344 -4.54 7.86 16.88
N VAL A 345 -5.49 7.65 15.97
CA VAL A 345 -6.10 8.75 15.20
C VAL A 345 -6.89 9.70 16.10
N LYS A 346 -7.64 9.19 17.09
CA LYS A 346 -8.37 10.02 18.07
C LYS A 346 -7.46 10.86 18.96
N LEU A 347 -6.35 10.28 19.43
CA LEU A 347 -5.34 10.96 20.22
C LEU A 347 -4.69 12.08 19.40
N THR A 348 -4.23 11.76 18.20
CA THR A 348 -3.58 12.71 17.28
C THR A 348 -4.54 13.83 16.87
N SER A 349 -5.78 13.50 16.50
CA SER A 349 -6.86 14.45 16.20
C SER A 349 -7.16 15.42 17.35
N ARG A 350 -7.04 14.95 18.61
CA ARG A 350 -7.18 15.79 19.81
C ARG A 350 -5.98 16.72 19.99
N LEU A 351 -4.76 16.17 20.06
CA LEU A 351 -3.52 16.94 20.26
C LEU A 351 -3.32 18.02 19.18
N LEU A 352 -3.72 17.75 17.94
CA LEU A 352 -3.75 18.72 16.84
C LEU A 352 -4.73 19.88 17.10
N ARG A 353 -5.94 19.58 17.59
CA ARG A 353 -6.94 20.60 17.93
C ARG A 353 -6.47 21.44 19.11
N ASP A 354 -5.89 20.81 20.13
CA ASP A 354 -5.36 21.45 21.33
C ASP A 354 -4.15 22.35 21.02
N ALA A 355 -3.34 21.98 20.01
CA ALA A 355 -2.28 22.81 19.45
C ALA A 355 -2.77 23.96 18.53
N GLY A 356 -4.09 24.04 18.25
CA GLY A 356 -4.70 25.14 17.49
C GLY A 356 -4.93 24.87 16.00
N HIS A 357 -4.82 23.62 15.52
CA HIS A 357 -5.16 23.26 14.15
C HIS A 357 -6.66 22.97 14.00
N GLN A 358 -7.25 23.28 12.85
CA GLN A 358 -8.65 22.97 12.57
C GLN A 358 -8.76 21.53 12.07
N VAL A 359 -9.40 20.65 12.84
CA VAL A 359 -9.53 19.22 12.51
C VAL A 359 -10.94 18.89 12.03
N ILE A 360 -11.07 18.52 10.75
CA ILE A 360 -12.30 18.46 9.94
C ILE A 360 -12.60 17.00 9.55
N PRO A 361 -13.81 16.46 9.80
CA PRO A 361 -14.17 15.11 9.35
C PRO A 361 -14.10 14.95 7.82
N PHE A 362 -13.36 13.95 7.36
CA PHE A 362 -13.26 13.54 5.96
C PHE A 362 -13.89 12.16 5.76
N SER A 363 -14.24 11.81 4.53
CA SER A 363 -14.67 10.46 4.16
C SER A 363 -14.07 10.06 2.81
N VAL A 364 -13.49 8.86 2.73
CA VAL A 364 -12.91 8.36 1.48
C VAL A 364 -14.02 8.14 0.44
N PRO A 365 -13.93 8.70 -0.78
CA PRO A 365 -14.90 8.42 -1.83
C PRO A 365 -14.72 6.98 -2.35
N ARG A 366 -15.85 6.28 -2.55
CA ARG A 366 -15.96 5.01 -3.30
C ARG A 366 -14.89 3.94 -2.94
N THR A 367 -14.53 3.77 -1.67
CA THR A 367 -13.40 2.94 -1.19
C THR A 367 -13.34 1.54 -1.82
N GLU A 368 -14.45 0.81 -1.86
CA GLU A 368 -14.50 -0.57 -2.40
C GLU A 368 -14.21 -0.63 -3.92
N TYR A 369 -14.73 0.32 -4.69
CA TYR A 369 -14.42 0.49 -6.11
C TYR A 369 -12.95 0.88 -6.32
N ALA A 370 -12.45 1.82 -5.51
CA ALA A 370 -11.07 2.26 -5.55
C ALA A 370 -10.08 1.12 -5.22
N PHE A 371 -10.43 0.21 -4.31
CA PHE A 371 -9.64 -0.98 -4.02
C PHE A 371 -9.71 -2.02 -5.15
N PHE A 372 -10.89 -2.56 -5.44
CA PHE A 372 -11.01 -3.69 -6.37
C PHE A 372 -10.79 -3.27 -7.83
N HIS A 373 -11.52 -2.26 -8.29
CA HIS A 373 -11.46 -1.86 -9.69
C HIS A 373 -10.17 -1.10 -9.98
N LEU A 374 -9.87 -0.04 -9.24
CA LEU A 374 -8.78 0.87 -9.60
C LEU A 374 -7.40 0.39 -9.14
N TYR A 375 -7.23 0.00 -7.88
CA TYR A 375 -5.93 -0.38 -7.33
C TYR A 375 -5.52 -1.79 -7.74
N ILE A 376 -6.30 -2.83 -7.39
CA ILE A 376 -6.00 -4.23 -7.75
C ILE A 376 -6.08 -4.46 -9.26
N GLY A 377 -7.11 -3.90 -9.93
CA GLY A 377 -7.27 -4.01 -11.38
C GLY A 377 -6.14 -3.37 -12.20
N SER A 378 -5.44 -2.36 -11.64
CA SER A 378 -4.25 -1.77 -12.27
C SER A 378 -2.96 -2.54 -11.96
N LEU A 379 -2.75 -2.94 -10.69
CA LEU A 379 -1.56 -3.68 -10.28
C LEU A 379 -1.43 -5.05 -10.94
N LEU A 380 -2.56 -5.67 -11.30
CA LEU A 380 -2.65 -7.00 -11.90
C LEU A 380 -3.43 -6.97 -13.23
N ALA A 381 -3.30 -5.88 -13.99
CA ALA A 381 -4.00 -5.65 -15.26
C ALA A 381 -3.72 -6.74 -16.33
N ASP A 382 -2.55 -7.39 -16.28
CA ASP A 382 -2.15 -8.52 -17.12
C ASP A 382 -2.61 -9.89 -16.57
N GLY A 383 -3.45 -9.92 -15.53
CA GLY A 383 -3.83 -11.13 -14.81
C GLY A 383 -2.69 -11.73 -13.97
N GLY A 384 -1.62 -10.96 -13.70
CA GLY A 384 -0.41 -11.39 -13.02
C GLY A 384 0.56 -12.22 -13.88
N ALA A 385 0.38 -12.25 -15.21
CA ALA A 385 1.20 -13.05 -16.12
C ALA A 385 2.70 -12.76 -15.99
N SER A 386 3.09 -11.47 -15.97
CA SER A 386 4.47 -11.01 -15.84
C SER A 386 5.10 -11.44 -14.51
N LEU A 387 4.34 -11.40 -13.42
CA LEU A 387 4.78 -11.87 -12.10
C LEU A 387 4.93 -13.39 -12.06
N LEU A 388 4.00 -14.13 -12.66
CA LEU A 388 4.06 -15.60 -12.74
C LEU A 388 5.22 -16.09 -13.60
N GLU A 389 5.57 -15.36 -14.66
CA GLU A 389 6.75 -15.64 -15.50
C GLU A 389 8.03 -15.59 -14.66
N LYS A 390 8.22 -14.56 -13.82
CA LYS A 390 9.38 -14.44 -12.93
C LYS A 390 9.38 -15.45 -11.77
N LEU A 391 8.27 -16.18 -11.56
CA LEU A 391 8.14 -17.26 -10.58
C LEU A 391 8.15 -18.66 -11.23
N LYS A 392 8.51 -18.77 -12.52
CA LYS A 392 8.62 -20.04 -13.24
C LYS A 392 9.85 -20.83 -12.78
N GLY A 393 9.65 -22.07 -12.34
CA GLY A 393 10.71 -22.93 -11.78
C GLY A 393 11.09 -22.64 -10.32
N ASP A 394 10.70 -21.49 -9.75
CA ASP A 394 11.12 -21.09 -8.41
C ASP A 394 10.38 -21.84 -7.27
N ILE A 395 10.96 -21.75 -6.09
CA ILE A 395 10.30 -21.95 -4.81
C ILE A 395 9.43 -20.71 -4.57
N VAL A 396 8.15 -20.91 -4.22
CA VAL A 396 7.25 -19.82 -3.85
C VAL A 396 7.23 -19.73 -2.33
N ASP A 397 7.55 -18.55 -1.80
CA ASP A 397 7.56 -18.27 -0.37
C ASP A 397 6.14 -18.36 0.24
N PRO A 398 5.98 -18.83 1.50
CA PRO A 398 4.68 -18.86 2.18
C PRO A 398 3.94 -17.50 2.16
N SER A 399 4.67 -16.39 2.28
CA SER A 399 4.11 -15.02 2.29
C SER A 399 3.45 -14.57 0.98
N MET A 400 3.64 -15.32 -0.11
CA MET A 400 3.00 -15.11 -1.42
C MET A 400 2.15 -16.28 -1.90
N LYS A 401 2.19 -17.42 -1.20
CA LYS A 401 1.62 -18.70 -1.68
C LYS A 401 0.15 -18.59 -2.10
N ASN A 402 -0.67 -17.88 -1.33
CA ASN A 402 -2.09 -17.70 -1.63
C ASN A 402 -2.30 -16.92 -2.93
N THR A 403 -1.68 -15.74 -3.05
CA THR A 403 -1.72 -14.88 -4.24
C THR A 403 -1.26 -15.64 -5.49
N VAL A 404 -0.12 -16.33 -5.42
CA VAL A 404 0.44 -17.07 -6.56
C VAL A 404 -0.43 -18.27 -6.96
N THR A 405 -1.06 -18.95 -6.00
CA THR A 405 -2.03 -20.02 -6.29
C THR A 405 -3.26 -19.46 -7.01
N SER A 406 -3.86 -18.37 -6.53
CA SER A 406 -5.05 -17.77 -7.14
C SER A 406 -4.76 -17.20 -8.54
N LEU A 407 -3.59 -16.58 -8.74
CA LEU A 407 -3.16 -16.08 -10.06
C LEU A 407 -3.02 -17.22 -11.09
N ARG A 408 -2.53 -18.39 -10.68
CA ARG A 408 -2.32 -19.57 -11.55
C ARG A 408 -3.60 -20.29 -11.98
N LEU A 409 -4.76 -19.96 -11.42
CA LEU A 409 -6.03 -20.57 -11.85
C LEU A 409 -6.42 -20.10 -13.26
N PRO A 410 -6.96 -20.97 -14.13
CA PRO A 410 -7.50 -20.56 -15.43
C PRO A 410 -8.60 -19.50 -15.26
N ASN A 411 -8.66 -18.52 -16.16
CA ASN A 411 -9.61 -17.41 -16.06
C ASN A 411 -11.10 -17.84 -16.12
N SER A 412 -11.40 -18.98 -16.72
CA SER A 412 -12.73 -19.62 -16.65
C SER A 412 -13.07 -20.06 -15.22
N LEU A 413 -12.14 -20.78 -14.56
CA LEU A 413 -12.29 -21.23 -13.17
C LEU A 413 -12.32 -20.05 -12.18
N LYS A 414 -11.51 -19.01 -12.40
CA LYS A 414 -11.56 -17.76 -11.61
C LYS A 414 -12.97 -17.16 -11.63
N ARG A 415 -13.58 -17.00 -12.81
CA ARG A 415 -14.95 -16.46 -12.97
C ARG A 415 -16.02 -17.35 -12.34
N PHE A 416 -15.92 -18.67 -12.49
CA PHE A 416 -16.84 -19.62 -11.88
C PHE A 416 -16.81 -19.57 -10.34
N LEU A 417 -15.61 -19.60 -9.75
CA LEU A 417 -15.44 -19.46 -8.30
C LEU A 417 -15.88 -18.09 -7.79
N ALA A 418 -15.62 -17.01 -8.53
CA ALA A 418 -16.09 -15.67 -8.19
C ALA A 418 -17.62 -15.58 -8.16
N TRP A 419 -18.30 -16.19 -9.14
CA TRP A 419 -19.76 -16.28 -9.20
C TRP A 419 -20.34 -17.06 -7.99
N ILE A 420 -19.71 -18.15 -7.56
CA ILE A 420 -20.09 -18.88 -6.34
C ILE A 420 -19.88 -18.01 -5.09
N TRP A 421 -18.69 -17.42 -4.93
CA TRP A 421 -18.34 -16.66 -3.72
C TRP A 421 -19.09 -15.34 -3.58
N LYS A 422 -19.70 -14.82 -4.66
CA LYS A 422 -20.51 -13.59 -4.64
C LYS A 422 -21.59 -13.57 -3.55
N TYR A 423 -22.14 -14.73 -3.20
CA TYR A 423 -23.22 -14.88 -2.22
C TYR A 423 -22.75 -15.03 -0.76
N PHE A 424 -21.45 -15.27 -0.53
CA PHE A 424 -20.92 -15.62 0.80
C PHE A 424 -19.72 -14.76 1.22
N GLU A 425 -18.82 -14.42 0.30
CA GLU A 425 -17.65 -13.57 0.52
C GLU A 425 -17.46 -12.61 -0.68
N PRO A 426 -18.21 -11.50 -0.75
CA PRO A 426 -18.20 -10.59 -1.90
C PRO A 426 -16.83 -9.94 -2.16
N ARG A 427 -15.98 -9.79 -1.12
CA ARG A 427 -14.59 -9.34 -1.27
C ARG A 427 -13.70 -10.37 -1.96
N ALA A 428 -13.88 -11.66 -1.66
CA ALA A 428 -13.15 -12.75 -2.31
C ALA A 428 -13.58 -12.91 -3.77
N SER A 429 -14.89 -12.81 -4.03
CA SER A 429 -15.49 -12.77 -5.36
C SER A 429 -14.88 -11.66 -6.24
N GLN A 430 -14.98 -10.40 -5.82
CA GLN A 430 -14.45 -9.27 -6.57
C GLN A 430 -12.93 -9.34 -6.75
N SER A 431 -12.17 -9.76 -5.73
CA SER A 431 -10.73 -10.01 -5.87
C SER A 431 -10.44 -10.95 -7.04
N LEU A 432 -11.12 -12.10 -7.09
CA LEU A 432 -10.85 -13.16 -8.05
C LEU A 432 -11.27 -12.80 -9.49
N GLU A 433 -12.31 -11.97 -9.66
CA GLU A 433 -12.63 -11.37 -10.97
C GLU A 433 -11.48 -10.49 -11.49
N ARG A 434 -10.90 -9.64 -10.62
CA ARG A 434 -9.80 -8.74 -11.00
C ARG A 434 -8.52 -9.51 -11.32
N LEU A 435 -8.30 -10.67 -10.70
CA LEU A 435 -7.20 -11.60 -11.05
C LEU A 435 -7.31 -12.21 -12.46
N CYS A 436 -8.38 -11.94 -13.23
CA CYS A 436 -8.43 -12.26 -14.66
C CYS A 436 -7.68 -11.26 -15.57
N GLY A 437 -7.35 -10.07 -15.07
CA GLY A 437 -6.78 -8.97 -15.86
C GLY A 437 -7.80 -8.23 -16.74
N VAL A 438 -7.39 -7.08 -17.30
CA VAL A 438 -8.22 -6.25 -18.19
C VAL A 438 -8.25 -6.80 -19.63
N GLY A 439 -7.23 -7.56 -20.01
CA GLY A 439 -7.21 -8.43 -21.20
C GLY A 439 -7.05 -7.75 -22.57
N THR A 440 -7.16 -6.42 -22.69
CA THR A 440 -6.90 -5.69 -23.96
C THR A 440 -6.29 -4.31 -23.69
N PRO A 441 -5.49 -3.75 -24.62
CA PRO A 441 -4.95 -2.38 -24.48
C PRO A 441 -6.03 -1.31 -24.34
N LYS A 442 -7.17 -1.42 -25.05
CA LYS A 442 -8.31 -0.50 -24.89
C LYS A 442 -8.81 -0.48 -23.44
N LYS A 443 -9.01 -1.65 -22.84
CA LYS A 443 -9.43 -1.76 -21.43
C LYS A 443 -8.36 -1.31 -20.44
N LEU A 444 -7.09 -1.37 -20.80
CA LEU A 444 -6.00 -0.78 -20.00
C LEU A 444 -6.05 0.75 -20.04
N TRP A 445 -6.37 1.35 -21.19
CA TRP A 445 -6.56 2.80 -21.30
C TRP A 445 -7.83 3.28 -20.58
N GLU A 446 -8.95 2.56 -20.73
CA GLU A 446 -10.18 2.79 -19.94
C GLU A 446 -9.90 2.71 -18.42
N GLN A 447 -9.09 1.74 -18.00
CA GLN A 447 -8.62 1.59 -16.62
C GLN A 447 -7.74 2.77 -16.17
N HIS A 448 -6.84 3.28 -17.02
CA HIS A 448 -6.03 4.46 -16.72
C HIS A 448 -6.92 5.71 -16.55
N THR A 449 -7.85 5.98 -17.48
CA THR A 449 -8.79 7.10 -17.37
C THR A 449 -9.60 7.03 -16.08
N ALA A 450 -10.12 5.86 -15.70
CA ALA A 450 -10.87 5.69 -14.46
C ALA A 450 -10.05 5.95 -13.17
N VAL A 451 -8.72 5.77 -13.22
CA VAL A 451 -7.80 6.16 -12.13
C VAL A 451 -7.63 7.68 -12.07
N GLU A 452 -7.46 8.33 -13.22
CA GLU A 452 -7.34 9.79 -13.32
C GLU A 452 -8.64 10.50 -12.90
N GLU A 453 -9.81 10.00 -13.31
CA GLU A 453 -11.13 10.47 -12.86
C GLU A 453 -11.27 10.40 -11.33
N TYR A 454 -10.85 9.29 -10.71
CA TYR A 454 -10.89 9.12 -9.26
C TYR A 454 -9.91 10.03 -8.51
N GLN A 455 -8.72 10.28 -9.08
CA GLN A 455 -7.80 11.29 -8.57
C GLN A 455 -8.46 12.68 -8.57
N GLN A 456 -9.15 13.06 -9.65
CA GLN A 456 -9.85 14.35 -9.72
C GLN A 456 -11.07 14.41 -8.78
N GLU A 457 -11.83 13.33 -8.59
CA GLU A 457 -12.90 13.25 -7.57
C GLU A 457 -12.34 13.49 -6.16
N PHE A 458 -11.24 12.84 -5.81
CA PHE A 458 -10.59 12.99 -4.51
C PHE A 458 -10.03 14.41 -4.31
N ILE A 459 -9.38 14.98 -5.33
CA ILE A 459 -8.90 16.37 -5.34
C ILE A 459 -10.05 17.36 -5.20
N ALA A 460 -11.18 17.17 -5.90
CA ALA A 460 -12.35 18.03 -5.80
C ALA A 460 -12.96 18.00 -4.39
N LYS A 461 -13.05 16.83 -3.76
CA LYS A 461 -13.52 16.66 -2.38
C LYS A 461 -12.56 17.22 -1.33
N TRP A 462 -11.26 17.15 -1.59
CA TRP A 462 -10.23 17.79 -0.75
C TRP A 462 -10.34 19.31 -0.81
N ARG A 463 -10.47 19.88 -2.02
CA ARG A 463 -10.61 21.32 -2.27
C ARG A 463 -11.92 21.90 -1.75
N SER A 464 -13.05 21.18 -1.84
CA SER A 464 -14.33 21.67 -1.33
C SER A 464 -14.42 21.75 0.20
N LEU A 465 -13.50 21.09 0.90
CA LEU A 465 -13.30 21.19 2.35
C LEU A 465 -12.13 22.14 2.73
N ASP A 466 -11.41 22.67 1.74
CA ASP A 466 -10.25 23.56 1.90
C ASP A 466 -9.21 22.95 2.86
N LEU A 467 -8.69 21.76 2.52
CA LEU A 467 -7.74 21.03 3.37
C LEU A 467 -6.29 21.33 3.00
N ASP A 468 -5.43 21.48 4.02
CA ASP A 468 -3.97 21.51 3.88
C ASP A 468 -3.38 20.10 3.85
N VAL A 469 -3.89 19.24 4.74
CA VAL A 469 -3.36 17.91 5.04
C VAL A 469 -4.50 16.96 5.42
N LEU A 470 -4.24 15.65 5.34
CA LEU A 470 -5.16 14.60 5.77
C LEU A 470 -4.46 13.65 6.75
N LEU A 471 -5.13 13.37 7.86
CA LEU A 471 -4.78 12.38 8.88
C LEU A 471 -5.63 11.12 8.68
N SER A 472 -4.99 9.96 8.61
CA SER A 472 -5.70 8.67 8.53
C SER A 472 -5.05 7.60 9.43
N PRO A 473 -5.63 6.40 9.60
CA PRO A 473 -4.96 5.30 10.29
C PRO A 473 -3.82 4.72 9.45
N ALA A 474 -2.74 4.25 10.08
CA ALA A 474 -1.88 3.24 9.45
C ALA A 474 -2.58 1.87 9.56
N LEU A 475 -2.12 0.90 8.78
CA LEU A 475 -2.36 -0.49 9.12
C LEU A 475 -1.39 -0.86 10.24
N ASP A 476 -1.90 -1.12 11.46
CA ASP A 476 -1.11 -1.49 12.64
C ASP A 476 -1.99 -2.15 13.75
N PRO A 477 -1.44 -2.78 14.80
CA PRO A 477 -0.02 -3.04 15.06
C PRO A 477 0.53 -4.15 14.15
N ALA A 478 1.77 -4.59 14.38
CA ALA A 478 2.38 -5.65 13.59
C ALA A 478 1.57 -6.98 13.66
N PHE A 479 1.38 -7.61 12.50
CA PHE A 479 0.82 -8.97 12.40
C PHE A 479 1.88 -10.03 12.75
N TYR A 480 1.45 -11.21 13.19
CA TYR A 480 2.31 -12.40 13.22
C TYR A 480 2.83 -12.75 11.81
N VAL A 481 4.03 -13.31 11.70
CA VAL A 481 4.63 -13.75 10.43
C VAL A 481 3.67 -14.67 9.66
N GLY A 482 3.53 -14.45 8.35
CA GLY A 482 2.63 -15.17 7.46
C GLY A 482 1.18 -14.66 7.43
N TYR A 483 0.73 -13.86 8.39
CA TYR A 483 -0.61 -13.25 8.35
C TYR A 483 -0.79 -12.13 7.30
N PRO A 484 0.22 -11.32 6.93
CA PRO A 484 0.11 -10.40 5.79
C PRO A 484 -0.41 -11.08 4.52
N ALA A 485 -0.02 -12.33 4.25
CA ALA A 485 -0.48 -13.12 3.11
C ALA A 485 -1.98 -13.52 3.15
N LYS A 486 -2.63 -13.40 4.31
CA LYS A 486 -4.07 -13.61 4.51
C LYS A 486 -4.89 -12.31 4.45
N VAL A 487 -4.28 -11.16 4.77
CA VAL A 487 -5.02 -9.90 5.01
C VAL A 487 -4.74 -8.82 3.95
N GLN A 488 -4.48 -9.24 2.70
CA GLN A 488 -4.09 -8.37 1.59
C GLN A 488 -5.05 -7.19 1.33
N ALA A 489 -6.36 -7.35 1.56
CA ALA A 489 -7.33 -6.26 1.41
C ALA A 489 -7.06 -5.08 2.36
N SER A 490 -6.58 -5.35 3.58
CA SER A 490 -6.28 -4.34 4.59
C SER A 490 -5.07 -3.46 4.25
N SER A 491 -4.32 -3.80 3.19
CA SER A 491 -3.26 -2.93 2.66
C SER A 491 -3.79 -1.58 2.12
N PHE A 492 -5.08 -1.49 1.79
CA PHE A 492 -5.63 -0.33 1.09
C PHE A 492 -5.58 0.98 1.88
N TYR A 493 -5.58 0.93 3.22
CA TYR A 493 -5.29 2.08 4.10
C TYR A 493 -4.03 2.86 3.67
N LEU A 494 -3.03 2.16 3.14
CA LEU A 494 -1.80 2.77 2.61
C LEU A 494 -1.77 2.78 1.08
N GLY A 495 -2.32 1.76 0.42
CA GLY A 495 -2.38 1.62 -1.04
C GLY A 495 -3.21 2.69 -1.76
N LEU A 496 -4.24 3.24 -1.10
CA LEU A 496 -5.02 4.39 -1.59
C LEU A 496 -4.11 5.56 -2.04
N TYR A 497 -3.03 5.82 -1.30
CA TYR A 497 -2.12 6.94 -1.56
C TYR A 497 -1.02 6.62 -2.60
N ASN A 498 -0.99 5.38 -3.10
CA ASN A 498 -0.26 5.01 -4.32
C ASN A 498 -1.16 5.17 -5.56
N LEU A 499 -2.44 4.80 -5.43
CA LEU A 499 -3.47 5.06 -6.44
C LEU A 499 -3.68 6.56 -6.68
N LEU A 500 -3.72 7.36 -5.61
CA LEU A 500 -3.81 8.82 -5.68
C LEU A 500 -2.49 9.53 -6.00
N ASN A 501 -1.36 8.81 -5.97
CA ASN A 501 0.01 9.36 -6.11
C ASN A 501 0.42 10.45 -5.07
N PHE A 502 -0.45 10.82 -4.12
CA PHE A 502 -0.20 11.83 -3.08
C PHE A 502 0.98 11.46 -2.16
N PRO A 503 1.79 12.43 -1.67
CA PRO A 503 2.84 12.15 -0.70
C PRO A 503 2.25 11.76 0.65
N ALA A 504 2.71 10.64 1.22
CA ALA A 504 2.19 10.02 2.43
C ALA A 504 3.33 9.67 3.39
N GLY A 505 3.29 10.20 4.61
CA GLY A 505 4.18 9.81 5.71
C GLY A 505 3.61 8.65 6.53
N VAL A 506 4.37 8.21 7.52
CA VAL A 506 3.95 7.52 8.75
C VAL A 506 4.87 8.01 9.87
N VAL A 507 4.28 8.37 11.02
CA VAL A 507 4.98 8.80 12.24
C VAL A 507 4.44 7.98 13.42
N PRO A 508 5.28 7.38 14.28
CA PRO A 508 4.85 6.71 15.51
C PRO A 508 4.25 7.68 16.53
N VAL A 509 3.09 7.36 17.13
CA VAL A 509 2.39 8.24 18.10
C VAL A 509 1.95 7.59 19.42
N THR A 510 1.88 6.25 19.52
CA THR A 510 1.54 5.53 20.77
C THR A 510 1.98 4.06 20.69
N THR A 511 2.02 3.37 21.82
CA THR A 511 2.00 1.89 21.92
C THR A 511 0.58 1.33 21.83
N VAL A 512 0.46 0.01 21.70
CA VAL A 512 -0.74 -0.77 22.04
C VAL A 512 -0.81 -0.91 23.57
N THR A 513 -2.02 -0.88 24.13
CA THR A 513 -2.28 -1.04 25.56
C THR A 513 -3.06 -2.33 25.86
N PRO A 514 -3.03 -2.84 27.10
CA PRO A 514 -3.86 -3.99 27.51
C PRO A 514 -5.38 -3.75 27.38
N GLN A 515 -5.83 -2.51 27.20
CA GLN A 515 -7.23 -2.21 26.91
C GLN A 515 -7.55 -2.39 25.42
N ASP A 516 -6.66 -1.98 24.51
CA ASP A 516 -6.82 -2.22 23.08
C ASP A 516 -6.89 -3.72 22.77
N GLU A 517 -6.11 -4.54 23.50
CA GLU A 517 -6.11 -6.00 23.36
C GLU A 517 -7.42 -6.65 23.83
N LYS A 518 -8.00 -6.15 24.93
CA LYS A 518 -9.34 -6.57 25.39
C LYS A 518 -10.41 -6.17 24.38
N GLU A 519 -10.35 -4.96 23.84
CA GLU A 519 -11.29 -4.50 22.81
C GLU A 519 -11.11 -5.26 21.49
N LEU A 520 -9.89 -5.70 21.15
CA LEU A 520 -9.58 -6.49 19.96
C LEU A 520 -10.24 -7.88 20.01
N ALA A 521 -10.60 -8.40 21.20
CA ALA A 521 -11.42 -9.60 21.32
C ALA A 521 -12.82 -9.43 20.68
N PHE A 522 -13.36 -8.21 20.69
CA PHE A 522 -14.68 -7.87 20.16
C PHE A 522 -14.68 -7.41 18.68
N TYR A 523 -13.50 -7.24 18.07
CA TYR A 523 -13.37 -6.97 16.63
C TYR A 523 -14.17 -7.97 15.79
N ARG A 524 -14.84 -7.50 14.73
CA ARG A 524 -15.63 -8.34 13.81
C ARG A 524 -15.30 -8.10 12.34
N GLY A 525 -14.79 -6.92 12.00
CA GLY A 525 -14.71 -6.42 10.63
C GLY A 525 -16.07 -6.05 10.05
N TYR A 526 -16.06 -5.32 8.93
CA TYR A 526 -17.28 -4.88 8.26
C TYR A 526 -17.94 -5.98 7.41
N TYR A 527 -17.15 -6.90 6.85
CA TYR A 527 -17.62 -7.96 5.95
C TYR A 527 -17.72 -9.32 6.66
N ARG A 528 -17.02 -9.53 7.79
CA ARG A 528 -17.02 -10.73 8.64
C ARG A 528 -16.57 -12.03 7.91
N ASP A 529 -15.85 -11.86 6.81
CA ASP A 529 -15.28 -12.90 5.96
C ASP A 529 -13.99 -13.50 6.54
N HIS A 530 -13.29 -14.35 5.78
CA HIS A 530 -12.00 -14.92 6.18
C HIS A 530 -10.88 -13.87 6.38
N VAL A 531 -10.95 -12.72 5.70
CA VAL A 531 -9.96 -11.64 5.83
C VAL A 531 -10.13 -10.94 7.18
N ASP A 532 -11.36 -10.61 7.56
CA ASP A 532 -11.65 -9.96 8.85
C ASP A 532 -11.30 -10.87 10.03
N LYS A 533 -11.52 -12.19 9.91
CA LYS A 533 -11.08 -13.19 10.91
C LYS A 533 -9.55 -13.27 10.98
N SER A 534 -8.89 -13.38 9.82
CA SER A 534 -7.42 -13.43 9.73
C SER A 534 -6.76 -12.16 10.27
N PHE A 535 -7.41 -10.99 10.14
CA PHE A 535 -6.95 -9.72 10.70
C PHE A 535 -6.95 -9.79 12.24
N GLN A 536 -8.07 -10.22 12.83
CA GLN A 536 -8.17 -10.39 14.28
C GLN A 536 -7.16 -11.41 14.82
N GLU A 537 -7.04 -12.58 14.17
CA GLU A 537 -6.09 -13.65 14.52
C GLU A 537 -4.62 -13.21 14.40
N GLY A 538 -4.27 -12.44 13.38
CA GLY A 538 -2.89 -12.00 13.17
C GLY A 538 -2.42 -10.91 14.13
N LEU A 539 -3.34 -10.13 14.68
CA LEU A 539 -3.06 -9.06 15.65
C LEU A 539 -3.04 -9.56 17.10
N ARG A 540 -4.04 -10.35 17.52
CA ARG A 540 -4.21 -10.89 18.89
C ARG A 540 -2.91 -11.50 19.43
N LEU A 541 -2.73 -11.46 20.75
CA LEU A 541 -1.62 -12.16 21.41
C LEU A 541 -2.00 -13.61 21.72
N ASN A 542 -1.07 -14.53 21.48
CA ASN A 542 -1.08 -15.85 22.10
C ASN A 542 -0.75 -15.70 23.60
N SER A 543 -1.58 -16.29 24.45
CA SER A 543 -1.57 -16.18 25.92
C SER A 543 -0.39 -16.86 26.64
N HIS A 544 0.75 -17.03 25.95
CA HIS A 544 1.94 -17.73 26.43
C HIS A 544 3.22 -16.86 26.40
N VAL A 545 3.10 -15.56 26.15
CA VAL A 545 4.23 -14.60 26.19
C VAL A 545 3.91 -13.47 27.18
N PRO A 546 4.30 -13.60 28.46
CA PRO A 546 4.14 -12.53 29.45
C PRO A 546 5.03 -11.32 29.12
N GLY A 547 4.54 -10.11 29.38
CA GLY A 547 5.38 -8.91 29.49
C GLY A 547 5.84 -8.20 28.20
N ALA A 548 5.36 -8.60 27.02
CA ALA A 548 5.70 -7.90 25.78
C ALA A 548 4.98 -6.53 25.68
N VAL A 549 5.74 -5.43 25.68
CA VAL A 549 5.23 -4.07 25.45
C VAL A 549 5.28 -3.76 23.95
N PHE A 550 4.11 -3.55 23.32
CA PHE A 550 4.00 -3.43 21.86
C PHE A 550 4.07 -1.99 21.36
N TRP A 551 5.24 -1.64 20.83
CA TRP A 551 5.47 -0.50 19.93
C TRP A 551 5.24 -0.98 18.48
N SER A 552 4.75 -0.20 17.52
CA SER A 552 4.26 1.18 17.59
C SER A 552 2.96 1.34 16.80
N GLN A 553 2.30 2.48 16.99
CA GLN A 553 1.19 2.92 16.16
C GLN A 553 1.60 4.07 15.25
N GLY A 554 1.56 3.84 13.94
CA GLY A 554 1.76 4.89 12.96
C GLY A 554 0.48 5.68 12.70
N THR A 555 0.55 7.01 12.65
CA THR A 555 -0.44 7.81 11.92
C THR A 555 0.16 8.36 10.64
N PRO A 556 -0.33 7.98 9.45
CA PRO A 556 0.00 8.67 8.22
C PRO A 556 -0.59 10.08 8.20
N PHE A 557 0.31 11.03 7.95
CA PHE A 557 -0.02 12.38 7.51
C PHE A 557 0.19 12.48 6.00
N LEU A 558 -0.69 13.20 5.34
CA LEU A 558 -0.67 13.43 3.89
C LEU A 558 -0.68 14.92 3.63
N ALA A 559 0.16 15.38 2.71
CA ALA A 559 0.22 16.78 2.30
C ALA A 559 -0.12 16.95 0.81
N GLU A 560 -0.49 18.16 0.45
CA GLU A 560 -0.98 18.54 -0.88
C GLU A 560 0.02 18.24 -2.03
N VAL A 561 -0.49 17.79 -3.20
CA VAL A 561 -0.29 18.45 -4.52
C VAL A 561 -1.41 18.02 -5.50
N PRO A 562 -2.29 18.92 -5.99
CA PRO A 562 -3.15 18.65 -7.14
C PRO A 562 -2.48 19.10 -8.44
N SER A 563 -2.18 18.16 -9.34
CA SER A 563 -1.78 18.50 -10.71
C SER A 563 -3.00 18.95 -11.52
N GLY A 564 -3.06 20.25 -11.85
CA GLY A 564 -3.93 20.78 -12.90
C GLY A 564 -3.32 20.59 -14.30
N PRO A 565 -4.13 20.64 -15.37
CA PRO A 565 -3.64 20.59 -16.75
C PRO A 565 -2.99 21.94 -17.13
N GLY A 566 -1.70 22.07 -16.83
CA GLY A 566 -0.89 23.24 -17.16
C GLY A 566 -0.33 23.96 -15.93
N SER A 567 0.98 24.28 -15.99
CA SER A 567 1.79 24.92 -14.94
C SER A 567 2.02 24.12 -13.64
N GLY A 568 3.22 24.28 -13.06
CA GLY A 568 3.53 24.03 -11.65
C GLY A 568 3.13 22.68 -11.03
N ILE A 569 3.98 21.65 -11.18
CA ILE A 569 4.04 20.59 -10.15
C ILE A 569 4.71 21.22 -8.93
N TRP A 570 4.08 21.22 -7.76
CA TRP A 570 4.68 21.74 -6.52
C TRP A 570 5.12 20.60 -5.58
N THR A 571 5.80 20.95 -4.49
CA THR A 571 6.54 20.00 -3.63
C THR A 571 6.42 20.33 -2.15
N PHE A 572 5.65 19.55 -1.39
CA PHE A 572 5.50 19.74 0.05
C PHE A 572 6.46 18.89 0.90
N SER A 573 6.66 19.37 2.13
CA SER A 573 7.47 18.82 3.22
C SER A 573 6.68 19.04 4.52
N PHE A 574 6.80 18.16 5.52
CA PHE A 574 5.92 18.21 6.70
C PHE A 574 6.23 19.38 7.65
N PRO A 575 5.29 20.33 7.89
CA PRO A 575 5.43 21.29 8.97
C PRO A 575 5.45 20.61 10.34
N LEU A 576 6.37 21.02 11.20
CA LEU A 576 6.56 20.47 12.54
C LEU A 576 5.45 20.94 13.50
N LEU A 577 4.67 19.98 14.02
CA LEU A 577 3.58 20.20 14.97
C LEU A 577 4.13 20.54 16.37
N ARG A 578 4.49 21.81 16.59
CA ARG A 578 4.93 22.31 17.90
C ARG A 578 3.75 22.80 18.73
N THR A 579 3.61 22.29 19.94
CA THR A 579 2.66 22.82 20.94
C THR A 579 3.13 24.18 21.46
N ARG A 580 2.19 25.03 21.90
CA ARG A 580 2.50 26.27 22.67
C ARG A 580 2.92 25.92 24.11
N GLY A 581 4.09 25.31 24.23
CA GLY A 581 4.71 24.90 25.50
C GLY A 581 6.15 24.39 25.35
N GLY A 582 6.60 24.05 24.14
CA GLY A 582 7.97 23.57 23.89
C GLY A 582 8.16 22.06 24.11
N GLU A 583 7.19 21.38 24.72
CA GLU A 583 7.17 19.93 24.85
C GLU A 583 6.92 19.26 23.50
N ARG A 584 7.79 18.28 23.16
CA ARG A 584 7.78 17.57 21.89
C ARG A 584 6.81 16.40 21.94
N ILE A 585 5.96 16.25 20.92
CA ILE A 585 5.19 15.00 20.67
C ILE A 585 6.14 13.96 20.02
N CYS A 586 7.24 13.66 20.72
CA CYS A 586 8.24 12.62 20.46
C CYS A 586 9.18 12.59 21.68
N GLY A 587 8.71 12.01 22.79
CA GLY A 587 9.49 11.87 24.01
C GLY A 587 10.39 10.63 23.97
N ALA A 588 11.70 10.83 23.90
CA ALA A 588 12.67 9.77 24.17
C ALA A 588 12.82 9.60 25.69
N PHE A 589 12.18 8.56 26.25
CA PHE A 589 12.18 8.32 27.69
C PHE A 589 13.42 7.56 28.15
N SER A 590 14.45 8.32 28.55
CA SER A 590 15.46 7.87 29.51
C SER A 590 15.07 8.29 30.93
N GLY A 591 15.79 7.78 31.93
CA GLY A 591 15.41 7.82 33.35
C GLY A 591 15.40 9.20 34.03
N CYS A 592 14.88 9.21 35.26
CA CYS A 592 14.63 10.41 36.06
C CYS A 592 15.89 11.23 36.39
N ALA A 593 15.77 12.55 36.26
CA ALA A 593 16.46 13.51 37.12
C ALA A 593 15.55 14.72 37.35
N VAL A 594 15.34 15.09 38.62
CA VAL A 594 14.60 16.30 39.02
C VAL A 594 15.60 17.39 39.34
N HIS A 595 15.39 18.61 38.84
CA HIS A 595 15.76 19.82 39.59
C HIS A 595 15.03 21.07 39.07
N CYS A 596 14.65 21.96 39.98
CA CYS A 596 14.01 23.25 39.65
C CYS A 596 15.05 24.37 39.55
N PHE A 597 14.75 25.43 38.80
CA PHE A 597 14.69 26.81 39.32
C PHE A 597 13.90 27.74 38.37
N ALA A 598 13.74 29.02 38.69
CA ALA A 598 12.64 29.86 38.20
C ALA A 598 13.04 31.32 37.86
N MET A 599 12.07 32.03 37.24
CA MET A 599 12.07 33.47 36.90
C MET A 599 12.98 33.90 35.73
N GLY A 600 12.71 35.02 35.04
CA GLY A 600 11.69 36.05 35.28
C GLY A 600 11.14 36.73 34.03
N ARG A 601 10.24 37.70 34.21
CA ARG A 601 9.62 38.50 33.12
C ARG A 601 10.50 39.70 32.74
N GLY A 602 10.46 40.10 31.47
CA GLY A 602 10.99 41.38 30.99
C GLY A 602 10.29 41.82 29.70
N THR A 603 9.64 42.99 29.72
CA THR A 603 8.90 43.57 28.58
C THR A 603 9.15 45.07 28.49
N VAL A 604 9.78 45.54 27.42
CA VAL A 604 9.84 46.97 27.02
C VAL A 604 9.73 47.08 25.49
N SER A 605 9.15 48.19 25.04
CA SER A 605 8.75 48.54 23.67
C SER A 605 9.91 48.99 22.74
N PRO A 606 9.68 49.14 21.41
CA PRO A 606 10.74 49.45 20.43
C PRO A 606 11.01 50.95 20.24
N VAL A 607 12.06 51.27 19.47
CA VAL A 607 12.44 52.61 19.00
C VAL A 607 12.31 52.68 17.47
N HIS A 608 12.13 53.88 16.92
CA HIS A 608 11.75 54.16 15.52
C HIS A 608 12.79 55.07 14.82
N GLU A 609 12.45 55.54 13.59
CA GLU A 609 13.26 56.45 12.73
C GLU A 609 14.57 55.86 12.16
N GLY A 610 15.05 56.18 10.95
CA GLY A 610 14.53 56.91 9.77
C GLY A 610 15.37 56.51 8.52
N GLY A 611 15.26 57.04 7.30
CA GLY A 611 14.41 58.07 6.68
C GLY A 611 15.00 58.46 5.29
N GLY A 612 14.20 58.99 4.35
CA GLY A 612 14.63 59.39 2.99
C GLY A 612 14.49 58.29 1.91
N ASP A 613 13.67 58.34 0.85
CA ASP A 613 12.81 59.35 0.18
C ASP A 613 13.38 60.00 -1.10
N LEU A 614 12.49 60.56 -1.95
CA LEU A 614 12.60 61.01 -3.36
C LEU A 614 12.51 59.89 -4.44
N GLY A 615 11.63 59.94 -5.45
CA GLY A 615 10.45 60.82 -5.62
C GLY A 615 9.83 60.80 -7.03
N GLN A 616 8.48 60.81 -7.11
CA GLN A 616 7.59 61.33 -8.19
C GLN A 616 7.74 60.79 -9.67
N GLU A 617 6.72 60.79 -10.55
CA GLU A 617 5.36 61.37 -10.47
C GLU A 617 4.27 60.63 -11.31
N GLN A 618 3.00 60.79 -10.90
CA GLN A 618 1.68 60.77 -11.61
C GLN A 618 1.47 60.03 -12.95
N ASP A 619 0.31 59.44 -13.28
CA ASP A 619 -0.87 58.91 -12.54
C ASP A 619 -1.67 58.03 -13.58
N GLY A 620 -2.99 57.73 -13.58
CA GLY A 620 -4.08 58.10 -12.68
C GLY A 620 -5.48 57.63 -13.10
N THR A 621 -6.32 57.30 -12.11
CA THR A 621 -7.75 56.87 -12.21
C THR A 621 -8.02 55.57 -13.00
N GLN A 622 -9.12 54.82 -12.78
CA GLN A 622 -10.27 55.04 -11.88
C GLN A 622 -10.72 53.74 -11.18
N VAL A 623 -11.34 53.88 -10.00
CA VAL A 623 -11.87 52.77 -9.20
C VAL A 623 -13.22 52.28 -9.71
N LYS A 624 -13.39 50.95 -9.85
CA LYS A 624 -14.70 50.30 -9.64
C LYS A 624 -14.60 49.12 -8.67
N ARG A 625 -15.10 49.34 -7.45
CA ARG A 625 -15.45 48.28 -6.50
C ARG A 625 -16.65 47.49 -7.05
N HIS A 626 -16.67 46.18 -6.84
CA HIS A 626 -17.92 45.47 -6.57
C HIS A 626 -17.76 44.63 -5.30
N SER A 627 -18.75 44.72 -4.43
CA SER A 627 -18.68 44.26 -3.03
C SER A 627 -19.46 42.97 -2.78
N PHE A 628 -19.05 42.26 -1.73
CA PHE A 628 -19.72 41.09 -1.15
C PHE A 628 -21.23 41.28 -0.85
N SER A 629 -22.01 40.22 -1.06
CA SER A 629 -23.04 39.73 -0.12
C SER A 629 -23.42 38.28 -0.51
N TRP A 630 -22.89 37.23 0.12
CA TRP A 630 -23.34 36.61 1.39
C TRP A 630 -24.70 35.88 1.34
N ARG A 631 -24.67 34.54 1.52
CA ARG A 631 -25.63 33.66 2.27
C ARG A 631 -27.12 33.59 1.81
N SER A 632 -27.87 32.47 1.93
CA SER A 632 -27.53 31.06 2.24
C SER A 632 -28.75 30.11 2.06
N PHE A 633 -28.47 28.79 2.02
CA PHE A 633 -29.24 27.67 2.63
C PHE A 633 -30.52 27.03 1.99
N TYR A 634 -30.39 25.71 1.78
CA TYR A 634 -31.30 24.58 2.13
C TYR A 634 -32.68 24.29 1.45
N ILE A 635 -32.60 23.35 0.49
CA ILE A 635 -33.39 22.10 0.30
C ILE A 635 -34.41 21.67 1.41
N PHE A 636 -35.68 21.32 1.08
CA PHE A 636 -36.32 19.96 1.20
C PHE A 636 -37.84 19.86 0.87
N ILE A 637 -38.19 18.93 -0.06
CA ILE A 637 -39.32 17.95 -0.11
C ILE A 637 -40.81 18.33 0.19
N GLN A 638 -41.72 18.03 -0.76
CA GLN A 638 -42.87 17.06 -0.71
C GLN A 638 -43.73 17.14 -2.01
N VAL A 639 -44.69 16.26 -2.36
CA VAL A 639 -44.81 14.77 -2.44
C VAL A 639 -46.28 14.42 -2.84
N CYS A 640 -46.52 13.25 -3.46
CA CYS A 640 -47.84 12.62 -3.75
C CYS A 640 -48.74 13.30 -4.81
N SER A 641 -49.62 12.60 -5.53
CA SER A 641 -49.97 11.15 -5.57
C SER A 641 -50.58 10.82 -6.97
N GLN A 642 -50.84 9.60 -7.43
CA GLN A 642 -50.76 8.20 -6.93
C GLN A 642 -50.48 7.29 -8.18
N CYS A 643 -50.50 5.95 -8.25
CA CYS A 643 -50.94 4.80 -7.42
C CYS A 643 -49.86 3.71 -7.48
N SER A 644 -49.56 2.94 -6.43
CA SER A 644 -50.33 1.84 -5.80
C SER A 644 -50.35 0.52 -6.60
N PHE A 645 -49.32 -0.32 -6.42
CA PHE A 645 -49.45 -1.78 -6.38
C PHE A 645 -48.38 -2.40 -5.44
N LEU A 646 -48.58 -3.66 -5.04
CA LEU A 646 -48.08 -4.24 -3.78
C LEU A 646 -46.56 -4.29 -3.56
N LEU A 647 -46.18 -4.13 -2.28
CA LEU A 647 -44.97 -4.70 -1.69
C LEU A 647 -45.01 -6.24 -1.73
N MET A 648 -44.00 -6.86 -2.32
CA MET A 648 -43.66 -8.25 -2.02
C MET A 648 -42.44 -8.31 -1.10
N ASN A 649 -42.58 -9.02 0.03
CA ASN A 649 -41.47 -9.31 0.93
C ASN A 649 -40.43 -10.19 0.21
N THR A 650 -39.14 -9.89 0.32
CA THR A 650 -38.08 -10.60 -0.43
C THR A 650 -38.00 -12.09 -0.08
N ARG A 651 -38.43 -12.48 1.13
CA ARG A 651 -38.60 -13.90 1.49
C ARG A 651 -39.72 -14.59 0.71
N SER A 652 -40.81 -13.89 0.39
CA SER A 652 -41.93 -14.41 -0.41
C SER A 652 -41.57 -14.52 -1.90
N ALA A 653 -40.77 -13.59 -2.42
CA ALA A 653 -40.22 -13.71 -3.78
C ALA A 653 -39.29 -14.93 -3.91
N LEU A 654 -38.43 -15.16 -2.92
CA LEU A 654 -37.56 -16.34 -2.87
C LEU A 654 -38.38 -17.64 -2.74
N PHE A 655 -39.46 -17.63 -1.95
CA PHE A 655 -40.38 -18.76 -1.80
C PHE A 655 -41.07 -19.14 -3.12
N LEU A 656 -41.58 -18.16 -3.88
CA LEU A 656 -42.16 -18.42 -5.20
C LEU A 656 -41.12 -18.90 -6.21
N LEU A 657 -39.93 -18.32 -6.26
CA LEU A 657 -38.85 -18.79 -7.15
C LEU A 657 -38.38 -20.21 -6.83
N LEU A 658 -38.37 -20.61 -5.55
CA LEU A 658 -38.06 -21.98 -5.13
C LEU A 658 -39.21 -22.96 -5.45
N LEU A 659 -40.47 -22.54 -5.31
CA LEU A 659 -41.63 -23.31 -5.76
C LEU A 659 -41.61 -23.51 -7.28
N GLU A 660 -41.35 -22.46 -8.05
CA GLU A 660 -41.29 -22.51 -9.51
C GLU A 660 -40.12 -23.37 -9.99
N ALA A 661 -38.95 -23.27 -9.34
CA ALA A 661 -37.81 -24.14 -9.59
C ALA A 661 -38.13 -25.61 -9.25
N HIS A 662 -38.78 -25.88 -8.12
CA HIS A 662 -39.23 -27.23 -7.75
C HIS A 662 -40.23 -27.77 -8.78
N HIS A 663 -41.22 -26.98 -9.18
CA HIS A 663 -42.24 -27.40 -10.16
C HIS A 663 -41.63 -27.70 -11.53
N LYS A 664 -40.65 -26.88 -11.97
CA LYS A 664 -39.88 -27.12 -13.19
C LYS A 664 -38.98 -28.36 -13.09
N PHE A 665 -38.36 -28.62 -11.93
CA PHE A 665 -37.54 -29.81 -11.71
C PHE A 665 -38.38 -31.10 -11.63
N SER A 666 -39.57 -31.04 -11.01
CA SER A 666 -40.53 -32.15 -11.01
C SER A 666 -41.06 -32.44 -12.41
N LEU A 667 -41.39 -31.41 -13.20
CA LEU A 667 -41.79 -31.56 -14.60
C LEU A 667 -40.65 -32.16 -15.45
N LEU A 668 -39.42 -31.68 -15.30
CA LEU A 668 -38.25 -32.27 -15.99
C LEU A 668 -38.06 -33.74 -15.62
N SER A 669 -38.23 -34.07 -14.34
CA SER A 669 -38.12 -35.45 -13.83
C SER A 669 -39.23 -36.37 -14.38
N LEU A 670 -40.46 -35.84 -14.52
CA LEU A 670 -41.58 -36.55 -15.13
C LEU A 670 -41.40 -36.74 -16.64
N CYS A 671 -40.89 -35.74 -17.37
CA CYS A 671 -40.56 -35.88 -18.79
C CYS A 671 -39.44 -36.92 -19.02
N VAL A 672 -38.39 -36.92 -18.18
CA VAL A 672 -37.34 -37.94 -18.24
C VAL A 672 -37.87 -39.33 -17.88
N ALA A 673 -38.79 -39.46 -16.92
CA ALA A 673 -39.43 -40.73 -16.63
C ALA A 673 -40.29 -41.25 -17.81
N ALA A 674 -41.09 -40.37 -18.43
CA ALA A 674 -41.93 -40.71 -19.58
C ALA A 674 -41.13 -41.05 -20.85
N GLN A 675 -39.93 -40.47 -21.05
CA GLN A 675 -39.04 -40.85 -22.16
C GLN A 675 -38.35 -42.21 -21.97
N TYR A 676 -38.47 -42.85 -20.80
CA TYR A 676 -37.86 -44.14 -20.50
C TYR A 676 -38.86 -45.30 -20.31
N THR A 677 -40.16 -45.09 -20.58
CA THR A 677 -41.18 -46.15 -20.50
C THR A 677 -41.42 -46.92 -21.80
N ASP A 678 -40.95 -46.44 -22.95
CA ASP A 678 -41.25 -47.02 -24.27
C ASP A 678 -40.16 -47.95 -24.85
N PHE A 679 -39.23 -48.46 -24.01
CA PHE A 679 -38.17 -49.40 -24.43
C PHE A 679 -38.18 -50.70 -23.59
N PRO A 680 -38.48 -51.88 -24.17
CA PRO A 680 -38.70 -53.11 -23.40
C PRO A 680 -37.51 -53.72 -22.64
N ASP A 681 -36.26 -53.47 -23.08
CA ASP A 681 -35.16 -54.41 -22.84
C ASP A 681 -34.23 -54.15 -21.62
N TYR A 682 -34.41 -53.07 -20.84
CA TYR A 682 -33.44 -52.70 -19.77
C TYR A 682 -34.03 -52.35 -18.38
N PRO A 683 -34.41 -53.36 -17.55
CA PRO A 683 -34.97 -53.14 -16.21
C PRO A 683 -34.04 -52.50 -15.17
N SER A 684 -32.73 -52.48 -15.41
CA SER A 684 -31.70 -52.13 -14.42
C SER A 684 -31.31 -50.64 -14.39
N MET A 685 -31.83 -49.82 -15.31
CA MET A 685 -31.44 -48.41 -15.43
C MET A 685 -32.42 -47.46 -14.73
N GLY A 686 -33.74 -47.60 -14.96
CA GLY A 686 -34.76 -46.75 -14.32
C GLY A 686 -34.75 -46.86 -12.78
N SER A 687 -34.48 -48.05 -12.24
CA SER A 687 -34.33 -48.30 -10.81
C SER A 687 -33.13 -47.56 -10.18
N ARG A 688 -32.04 -47.35 -10.93
CA ARG A 688 -30.88 -46.55 -10.48
C ARG A 688 -31.18 -45.05 -10.50
N VAL A 689 -31.92 -44.57 -11.50
CA VAL A 689 -32.36 -43.16 -11.59
C VAL A 689 -33.33 -42.82 -10.44
N MET A 690 -34.34 -43.66 -10.20
CA MET A 690 -35.28 -43.48 -9.08
C MET A 690 -34.59 -43.52 -7.71
N CYS A 691 -33.61 -44.40 -7.51
CA CYS A 691 -32.79 -44.42 -6.29
C CYS A 691 -32.03 -43.08 -6.10
N SER A 692 -31.46 -42.54 -7.18
CA SER A 692 -30.73 -41.27 -7.14
C SER A 692 -31.62 -40.07 -6.80
N ILE A 693 -32.85 -40.05 -7.33
CA ILE A 693 -33.87 -39.03 -7.03
C ILE A 693 -34.35 -39.15 -5.57
N ASN A 694 -34.55 -40.36 -5.05
CA ASN A 694 -34.93 -40.59 -3.66
C ASN A 694 -33.82 -40.20 -2.66
N ILE A 695 -32.55 -40.39 -3.03
CA ILE A 695 -31.41 -39.89 -2.24
C ILE A 695 -31.39 -38.35 -2.22
N LEU A 696 -31.58 -37.69 -3.38
CA LEU A 696 -31.55 -36.23 -3.48
C LEU A 696 -32.69 -35.57 -2.68
N THR A 697 -33.92 -36.10 -2.82
CA THR A 697 -35.10 -35.62 -2.07
C THR A 697 -34.99 -35.91 -0.57
N GLY A 698 -34.42 -37.06 -0.19
CA GLY A 698 -34.06 -37.36 1.20
C GLY A 698 -33.08 -36.35 1.80
N TRP A 699 -32.04 -35.96 1.05
CA TRP A 699 -31.04 -34.97 1.46
C TRP A 699 -31.65 -33.58 1.64
N LEU A 700 -32.50 -33.14 0.69
CA LEU A 700 -33.23 -31.87 0.76
C LEU A 700 -34.21 -31.84 1.96
N ARG A 701 -34.90 -32.94 2.24
CA ARG A 701 -35.82 -33.07 3.38
C ARG A 701 -35.08 -33.00 4.72
N ASP A 702 -33.88 -33.57 4.83
CA ASP A 702 -33.09 -33.43 6.06
C ASP A 702 -32.48 -32.02 6.20
N LEU A 703 -32.06 -31.39 5.09
CA LEU A 703 -31.62 -30.01 5.08
C LEU A 703 -32.72 -29.06 5.61
N TRP A 704 -33.97 -29.27 5.18
CA TRP A 704 -35.16 -28.58 5.70
C TRP A 704 -35.38 -28.85 7.21
N SER A 705 -35.25 -30.10 7.65
CA SER A 705 -35.38 -30.51 9.06
C SER A 705 -34.36 -29.81 9.99
N ARG A 706 -33.16 -29.51 9.47
CA ARG A 706 -32.08 -28.81 10.18
C ARG A 706 -32.26 -27.30 10.17
N TRP A 707 -33.01 -26.74 9.21
CA TRP A 707 -33.29 -25.31 9.11
C TRP A 707 -34.43 -24.90 10.06
N GLY A 708 -35.55 -25.63 10.07
CA GLY A 708 -36.69 -25.35 10.95
C GLY A 708 -36.33 -25.39 12.44
N ARG A 709 -35.45 -26.31 12.85
CA ARG A 709 -34.97 -26.46 14.24
C ARG A 709 -34.01 -25.35 14.71
N ARG A 710 -33.73 -24.32 13.92
CA ARG A 710 -32.97 -23.11 14.33
C ARG A 710 -33.82 -21.85 14.45
N ALA A 711 -35.15 -21.96 14.29
CA ALA A 711 -36.05 -20.82 14.23
C ALA A 711 -36.92 -20.60 15.48
N VAL A 712 -36.75 -21.43 16.53
CA VAL A 712 -37.67 -21.49 17.68
C VAL A 712 -37.11 -20.81 18.95
N ASP A 713 -35.79 -20.83 19.15
CA ASP A 713 -35.17 -20.39 20.41
C ASP A 713 -34.68 -18.93 20.39
N PHE A 714 -35.58 -17.95 20.59
CA PHE A 714 -35.23 -16.62 21.12
C PHE A 714 -36.41 -15.96 21.85
N PRO A 715 -36.23 -15.26 23.00
CA PRO A 715 -37.36 -14.78 23.81
C PRO A 715 -37.97 -13.47 23.31
N TRP A 716 -39.28 -13.29 23.55
CA TRP A 716 -39.99 -12.02 23.35
C TRP A 716 -39.93 -11.12 24.59
N PRO A 717 -39.67 -9.81 24.45
CA PRO A 717 -39.97 -8.82 25.48
C PRO A 717 -41.47 -8.46 25.47
N SER A 718 -42.04 -8.18 26.66
CA SER A 718 -43.44 -7.81 26.86
C SER A 718 -43.73 -6.33 26.57
N THR A 719 -45.02 -5.96 26.47
CA THR A 719 -45.48 -4.59 26.12
C THR A 719 -46.45 -4.00 27.13
N SER A 720 -46.23 -2.72 27.48
CA SER A 720 -47.11 -1.76 28.17
C SER A 720 -46.30 -0.47 28.44
N SER A 721 -46.83 0.75 28.49
CA SER A 721 -48.18 1.28 28.21
C SER A 721 -48.12 2.79 27.81
N CYS A 722 -49.26 3.47 27.67
CA CYS A 722 -49.47 4.84 27.14
C CYS A 722 -48.75 5.97 27.94
N SER A 723 -48.62 7.26 27.52
CA SER A 723 -49.57 8.15 26.81
C SER A 723 -48.92 9.41 26.13
N PRO A 724 -49.68 10.23 25.35
CA PRO A 724 -49.24 11.39 24.51
C PRO A 724 -49.46 12.78 25.22
N PRO A 725 -49.58 14.01 24.62
CA PRO A 725 -49.78 14.45 23.20
C PRO A 725 -49.12 15.81 22.76
N VAL A 726 -49.69 16.48 21.72
CA VAL A 726 -49.45 17.86 21.16
C VAL A 726 -48.29 17.95 20.13
N GLN A 727 -48.32 18.66 18.98
CA GLN A 727 -49.30 19.30 18.04
C GLN A 727 -48.50 19.73 16.74
N SER A 728 -49.00 20.24 15.60
CA SER A 728 -50.29 20.27 14.85
C SER A 728 -50.02 20.74 13.38
N LEU A 729 -50.92 21.50 12.71
CA LEU A 729 -50.79 21.99 11.31
C LEU A 729 -51.41 23.38 11.10
N ARG A 730 -51.02 24.09 10.02
CA ARG A 730 -51.93 24.92 9.17
C ARG A 730 -51.34 25.29 7.80
N CYS A 731 -52.21 25.54 6.83
CA CYS A 731 -51.88 25.93 5.44
C CYS A 731 -52.48 27.31 5.11
N TYR A 732 -51.93 28.04 4.14
CA TYR A 732 -52.69 29.00 3.31
C TYR A 732 -52.05 29.13 1.90
N SER A 733 -52.73 29.83 1.00
CA SER A 733 -52.90 29.40 -0.40
C SER A 733 -53.07 30.56 -1.40
N ARG A 734 -53.06 30.23 -2.71
CA ARG A 734 -53.55 31.09 -3.84
C ARG A 734 -52.62 32.29 -4.16
N LEU A 735 -52.61 32.94 -5.35
CA LEU A 735 -53.53 33.04 -6.51
C LEU A 735 -52.75 33.36 -7.84
N GLN A 736 -53.29 33.00 -9.02
CA GLN A 736 -53.36 33.70 -10.35
C GLN A 736 -52.20 34.59 -10.93
N GLN A 737 -52.05 34.89 -12.24
CA GLN A 737 -52.47 34.29 -13.54
C GLN A 737 -51.79 35.06 -14.72
N ARG A 738 -51.68 34.46 -15.93
CA ARG A 738 -51.25 35.07 -17.23
C ARG A 738 -49.76 35.50 -17.27
N GLY A 739 -49.02 35.51 -18.39
CA GLY A 739 -49.34 35.19 -19.80
C GLY A 739 -48.21 35.68 -20.75
N GLU A 740 -48.23 35.55 -22.10
CA GLU A 740 -49.21 34.89 -22.99
C GLU A 740 -48.60 34.18 -24.25
N GLY A 741 -47.62 34.72 -25.00
CA GLY A 741 -47.25 34.13 -26.33
C GLY A 741 -45.98 34.62 -27.08
N PRO A 742 -45.73 34.12 -28.32
CA PRO A 742 -44.37 33.81 -28.81
C PRO A 742 -43.89 34.56 -30.09
N LYS A 743 -42.66 34.26 -30.58
CA LYS A 743 -42.24 34.46 -31.98
C LYS A 743 -41.05 33.58 -32.43
N LEU A 744 -40.98 33.31 -33.73
CA LEU A 744 -40.01 32.46 -34.47
C LEU A 744 -39.52 33.19 -35.74
N ARG A 745 -38.26 32.99 -36.17
CA ARG A 745 -37.67 33.04 -37.55
C ARG A 745 -36.13 33.25 -37.50
N ALA A 746 -35.31 33.04 -38.54
CA ALA A 746 -35.19 31.96 -39.55
C ALA A 746 -34.10 32.29 -40.63
N TRP A 747 -33.21 31.34 -40.99
CA TRP A 747 -32.19 31.40 -42.09
C TRP A 747 -31.13 32.55 -41.94
N ARG A 748 -30.09 32.76 -42.77
CA ARG A 748 -29.56 32.17 -44.05
C ARG A 748 -27.99 32.15 -44.01
N ALA A 749 -27.29 31.54 -44.99
CA ALA A 749 -25.82 31.39 -45.00
C ALA A 749 -25.16 31.38 -46.41
N GLY A 750 -23.82 31.51 -46.47
CA GLY A 750 -22.92 31.43 -47.65
C GLY A 750 -22.19 32.76 -48.00
N PRO A 751 -21.09 32.78 -48.81
CA PRO A 751 -20.41 31.69 -49.52
C PRO A 751 -18.84 31.63 -49.38
N ASN A 752 -18.20 30.74 -50.16
CA ASN A 752 -16.74 30.50 -50.38
C ASN A 752 -16.19 31.38 -51.57
N PRO A 753 -14.96 31.27 -52.18
CA PRO A 753 -14.02 30.10 -52.30
C PRO A 753 -12.46 30.32 -52.44
N GLY A 754 -11.69 29.20 -52.44
CA GLY A 754 -10.47 28.91 -53.26
C GLY A 754 -9.06 29.45 -52.83
N SER A 755 -7.90 29.02 -53.38
CA SER A 755 -7.45 27.73 -54.01
C SER A 755 -5.96 27.80 -54.52
N ALA A 756 -5.23 26.65 -54.57
CA ALA A 756 -3.96 26.40 -55.34
C ALA A 756 -2.63 27.06 -54.82
N THR A 757 -1.36 26.67 -55.10
CA THR A 757 -0.63 25.49 -55.72
C THR A 757 0.92 25.58 -55.52
N GLY A 758 1.69 24.47 -55.70
CA GLY A 758 3.18 24.42 -55.90
C GLY A 758 3.99 23.68 -54.79
N LEU A 759 4.90 22.69 -55.01
CA LEU A 759 6.14 22.53 -55.84
C LEU A 759 7.40 23.22 -55.24
N VAL A 760 8.66 22.72 -55.26
CA VAL A 760 9.35 21.38 -55.19
C VAL A 760 10.91 21.61 -55.17
N CYS A 761 11.74 20.57 -54.92
CA CYS A 761 13.24 20.50 -54.82
C CYS A 761 13.79 20.48 -53.37
N ASP A 762 14.69 19.59 -52.89
CA ASP A 762 15.85 18.81 -53.41
C ASP A 762 17.15 19.67 -53.46
N ALA A 763 18.38 19.22 -53.06
CA ALA A 763 18.90 17.87 -52.80
C ALA A 763 20.05 17.77 -51.75
N ARG A 764 20.27 16.54 -51.25
CA ARG A 764 21.51 15.82 -50.79
C ARG A 764 22.76 16.63 -50.35
N GLN A 765 23.48 16.22 -49.29
CA GLN A 765 24.56 15.20 -49.32
C GLN A 765 25.21 15.03 -47.92
N VAL A 766 26.07 14.05 -47.55
CA VAL A 766 26.30 12.60 -47.88
C VAL A 766 27.37 12.06 -46.88
N ILE A 767 27.31 10.78 -46.45
CA ILE A 767 28.46 9.86 -46.16
C ILE A 767 27.94 8.45 -45.81
N SER A 768 28.69 7.41 -46.21
CA SER A 768 28.50 5.97 -45.93
C SER A 768 29.84 5.24 -46.26
N PRO A 769 30.01 3.89 -46.25
CA PRO A 769 29.09 2.78 -45.89
C PRO A 769 29.74 1.61 -45.08
N LEU A 770 29.00 0.48 -45.00
CA LEU A 770 29.39 -0.91 -44.60
C LEU A 770 29.67 -1.13 -43.09
N TRP A 771 29.55 -2.35 -42.54
CA TRP A 771 29.06 -3.65 -43.09
C TRP A 771 27.61 -3.95 -42.56
N THR A 772 26.79 -4.96 -42.94
CA THR A 772 26.90 -6.39 -43.40
C THR A 772 27.42 -7.37 -42.31
N SER A 773 26.95 -8.62 -42.16
CA SER A 773 25.90 -9.46 -42.83
C SER A 773 25.48 -10.62 -41.85
N VAL A 774 24.49 -11.53 -42.01
CA VAL A 774 23.36 -11.74 -42.96
C VAL A 774 22.34 -12.78 -42.38
N LEU A 775 21.01 -12.61 -42.60
CA LEU A 775 19.90 -13.63 -42.55
C LEU A 775 19.65 -14.42 -41.22
N SER A 776 18.55 -15.14 -40.95
CA SER A 776 17.22 -15.44 -41.58
C SER A 776 16.30 -16.09 -40.52
N SER A 777 14.97 -16.25 -40.62
CA SER A 777 13.87 -15.58 -41.37
C SER A 777 12.51 -16.19 -40.93
N THR A 778 11.38 -15.59 -41.33
CA THR A 778 10.00 -16.17 -41.42
C THR A 778 9.31 -16.65 -40.12
N HIS A 779 7.98 -16.53 -39.96
CA HIS A 779 6.94 -16.05 -40.89
C HIS A 779 5.85 -15.23 -40.17
#